data_AF-A0A3M6UIH5-F1
#
_entry.id   AF-A0A3M6UIH5-F1
#
_cell.length_a   1.000
_cell.length_b   1.000
_cell.length_c   1.000
_cell.angle_alpha   90.00
_cell.angle_beta   90.00
_cell.angle_gamma   90.00
#
_symmetry.space_group_name_H-M   'P 1'
#
loop_
_entity.id
_entity.type
_entity.pdbx_description
1 polymer ?
#
loop_
_entity_poly.entity_id
_entity_poly.type
_entity_poly.pdbx_seq_one_letter_code
_entity_poly.pdbx_strand_id
1 'polypeptide(L)'
;MDDFEVGSLERISSEKLIFPKGLTNVKREQKDNLMSITKGFPLFLKGLGAIMRQERKSPEELIAEIVHALKKMKVELDVSGKLAGFDEEGVDINQMSAVSLMFETLSTERLKLSAVVVSLFHGPFSVATAAKVLDVDPSEATVQLEGLVASQIISVVDEEAKERKYDIHPLLWKYADSIKNHEDFLAPYMEAKARFYELFMSRMEKIAKLIEPEYVRAFHLFEKDRGNYEFTVEVSLQPEYFIVRGEFHEIALIASLFTAMLNHKKIIKVFHSWAEMCEDDGKTGSLCRAQLKSWEAREVSDVDGTERGFETLREALNSLEKVEDQSSESFMLTKGLYLQAEGEILWRNRDYKKALASLELSLTFSEPLLKEHTDLARCYNAIGNSFFHLDQPRKALEFYEKAYKMQEKLGSENHFDMPMYKNQIGTAYEGLKDYGKAVQWYRDALSLLEDLKLLGDLDEALFSRNLANALMFQDKYKEAIEPSERAYNIRMKLLGNHPQTVRSIFQRGVLQANLKHPKEALKLFLEAWEMEKSLDAGNHSEVWRKIITGVEDMCDWTLSFLRKRSFRKEAFKFCQRFWEEQKASQQFTFNMFNKGIVDALNDLAHDKKDKAVVQKEQFWFYEARCNANEREFQEKFHSETDNDALCVMLSERENLLDDTVVLCSRLKEREKVRKYKMDKVALYKMCLVRADFLGNKEDRSDKASLKMKVENLYKETGQKGMIAKFRETLLDLWQKQWEEGKSNEKTEKIGLERERTIEGILNLCLELKKVNMYRRYGQEALSFYEEIWEIKHAKMKDREMKKFLRKLKELASSIEDYTSEKFYKIALQNHSKKIDSAISNSVLRYYNHF
;
A
#
# COMPACT_ATOMS: atom_id res chain seq x y z
N MET A 1 5.91 1.83 33.68
CA MET A 1 6.98 2.47 34.46
C MET A 1 6.29 3.51 35.29
N ASP A 2 6.50 3.51 36.60
CA ASP A 2 5.94 4.53 37.48
C ASP A 2 6.70 5.84 37.23
N ASP A 3 6.01 6.90 36.82
CA ASP A 3 6.57 8.23 36.61
C ASP A 3 6.85 8.87 37.98
N PHE A 4 8.08 8.73 38.47
CA PHE A 4 8.54 9.43 39.68
C PHE A 4 9.01 10.83 39.31
N GLU A 5 8.40 11.85 39.90
CA GLU A 5 8.88 13.22 39.82
C GLU A 5 10.11 13.37 40.73
N VAL A 6 11.28 13.63 40.15
CA VAL A 6 12.53 13.80 40.90
C VAL A 6 12.55 15.20 41.51
N GLY A 7 12.30 15.28 42.82
CA GLY A 7 12.36 16.53 43.59
C GLY A 7 13.78 17.07 43.77
N SER A 8 13.89 18.32 44.23
CA SER A 8 15.17 18.95 44.57
C SER A 8 15.86 18.27 45.76
N LEU A 9 17.19 18.37 45.81
CA LEU A 9 17.96 17.80 46.91
C LEU A 9 17.66 18.53 48.22
N GLU A 10 17.54 17.77 49.30
CA GLU A 10 17.49 18.33 50.65
C GLU A 10 18.71 19.22 50.93
N ARG A 11 18.51 20.22 51.79
CA ARG A 11 19.53 21.23 52.08
C ARG A 11 20.89 20.64 52.49
N ILE A 12 20.90 19.62 53.35
CA ILE A 12 22.15 18.98 53.82
C ILE A 12 22.90 18.31 52.66
N SER A 13 22.17 17.64 51.77
CA SER A 13 22.73 16.99 50.58
C SER A 13 23.24 18.01 49.57
N SER A 14 22.51 19.11 49.39
CA SER A 14 22.89 20.22 48.52
C SER A 14 24.16 20.92 49.00
N GLU A 15 24.26 21.23 50.30
CA GLU A 15 25.44 21.85 50.91
C GLU A 15 26.69 20.96 50.75
N LYS A 16 26.55 19.63 50.91
CA LYS A 16 27.65 18.68 50.66
C LYS A 16 28.11 18.65 49.21
N LEU A 17 27.20 18.90 48.26
CA LEU A 17 27.47 18.80 46.83
C LEU A 17 28.15 20.06 46.30
N ILE A 18 27.72 21.24 46.74
CA ILE A 18 28.27 22.54 46.30
C ILE A 18 29.51 22.95 47.11
N PHE A 19 29.60 22.57 48.40
CA PHE A 19 30.75 22.85 49.27
C PHE A 19 31.49 21.55 49.64
N PRO A 20 32.52 21.16 48.89
CA PRO A 20 33.28 19.96 49.17
C PRO A 20 34.11 20.09 50.46
N LYS A 21 34.54 18.94 51.01
CA LYS A 21 35.40 18.87 52.20
C LYS A 21 36.68 19.69 51.99
N GLY A 22 36.89 20.72 52.81
CA GLY A 22 38.07 21.60 52.77
C GLY A 22 37.74 23.08 52.55
N LEU A 23 36.55 23.41 52.04
CA LEU A 23 36.08 24.81 51.92
C LEU A 23 35.52 25.30 53.26
N THR A 24 36.36 25.82 54.16
CA THR A 24 35.93 26.20 55.53
C THR A 24 35.51 27.66 55.69
N ASN A 25 35.73 28.52 54.70
CA ASN A 25 35.56 29.99 54.83
C ASN A 25 34.31 30.57 54.12
N VAL A 26 33.24 29.80 53.92
CA VAL A 26 31.99 30.32 53.33
C VAL A 26 31.02 30.77 54.43
N LYS A 27 30.65 32.06 54.43
CA LYS A 27 29.71 32.64 55.40
C LYS A 27 28.32 32.02 55.24
N ARG A 28 27.56 31.95 56.34
CA ARG A 28 26.19 31.40 56.34
C ARG A 28 25.27 32.07 55.30
N GLU A 29 25.34 33.39 55.20
CA GLU A 29 24.55 34.18 54.24
C GLU A 29 24.88 33.81 52.78
N GLN A 30 26.14 33.54 52.46
CA GLN A 30 26.54 33.11 51.12
C GLN A 30 26.03 31.71 50.79
N LYS A 31 26.03 30.80 51.78
CA LYS A 31 25.43 29.48 51.64
C LYS A 31 23.93 29.60 51.36
N ASP A 32 23.21 30.43 52.11
CA ASP A 32 21.78 30.66 51.91
C ASP A 32 21.48 31.24 50.51
N ASN A 33 22.27 32.21 50.04
CA ASN A 33 22.12 32.79 48.71
C ASN A 33 22.37 31.78 47.58
N LEU A 34 23.46 31.00 47.66
CA LEU A 34 23.77 29.97 46.66
C LEU A 34 22.73 28.84 46.66
N MET A 35 22.17 28.49 47.82
CA MET A 35 21.06 27.55 47.93
C MET A 35 19.78 28.10 47.29
N SER A 36 19.49 29.39 47.47
CA SER A 36 18.37 30.05 46.81
C SER A 36 18.51 30.09 45.29
N ILE A 37 19.72 30.34 44.79
CA ILE A 37 20.04 30.37 43.35
C ILE A 37 19.87 28.98 42.74
N THR A 38 20.45 27.96 43.36
CA THR A 38 20.44 26.60 42.80
C THR A 38 19.13 25.85 43.03
N LYS A 39 18.32 26.28 44.01
CA LYS A 39 17.08 25.61 44.47
C LYS A 39 17.25 24.12 44.78
N GLY A 40 18.46 23.67 45.08
CA GLY A 40 18.77 22.26 45.32
C GLY A 40 18.88 21.39 44.06
N PHE A 41 18.93 21.98 42.85
CA PHE A 41 19.12 21.19 41.62
C PHE A 41 20.58 20.75 41.46
N PRO A 42 20.85 19.43 41.27
CA PRO A 42 22.20 18.89 41.21
C PRO A 42 23.11 19.52 40.14
N LEU A 43 22.56 19.91 38.98
CA LEU A 43 23.31 20.51 37.88
C LEU A 43 24.02 21.80 38.33
N PHE A 44 23.25 22.75 38.86
CA PHE A 44 23.79 24.06 39.28
C PHE A 44 24.68 23.94 40.51
N LEU A 45 24.32 23.05 41.46
CA LEU A 45 25.16 22.76 42.62
C LEU A 45 26.54 22.25 42.22
N LYS A 46 26.60 21.27 41.31
CA LYS A 46 27.86 20.72 40.80
C LYS A 46 28.64 21.75 39.98
N GLY A 47 27.95 22.48 39.11
CA GLY A 47 28.54 23.52 38.25
C GLY A 47 29.21 24.64 39.05
N LEU A 48 28.46 25.31 39.93
CA LEU A 48 29.00 26.37 40.80
C LEU A 48 30.06 25.81 41.76
N GLY A 49 29.84 24.60 42.29
CA GLY A 49 30.83 23.89 43.10
C GLY A 49 32.14 23.62 42.35
N ALA A 50 32.11 23.35 41.04
CA ALA A 50 33.30 23.18 40.22
C ALA A 50 34.06 24.51 40.00
N ILE A 51 33.34 25.63 39.81
CA ILE A 51 33.95 26.96 39.71
C ILE A 51 34.75 27.28 40.98
N MET A 52 34.15 27.05 42.15
CA MET A 52 34.81 27.29 43.44
C MET A 52 35.98 26.33 43.69
N ARG A 53 35.83 25.03 43.38
CA ARG A 53 36.91 24.02 43.55
C ARG A 53 38.14 24.32 42.72
N GLN A 54 37.96 24.90 41.53
CA GLN A 54 39.03 25.25 40.62
C GLN A 54 39.56 26.67 40.87
N GLU A 55 39.13 27.33 41.97
CA GLU A 55 39.52 28.68 42.37
C GLU A 55 39.31 29.74 41.27
N ARG A 56 38.35 29.50 40.38
CA ARG A 56 38.04 30.40 39.26
C ARG A 56 37.33 31.67 39.71
N LYS A 57 36.47 31.55 40.73
CA LYS A 57 35.73 32.63 41.40
C LYS A 57 35.48 32.28 42.86
N SER A 58 35.51 33.29 43.72
CA SER A 58 35.08 33.20 45.12
C SER A 58 33.54 33.12 45.24
N PRO A 59 32.99 32.61 46.36
CA PRO A 59 31.54 32.63 46.62
C PRO A 59 30.95 34.03 46.54
N GLU A 60 31.67 35.05 47.03
CA GLU A 60 31.27 36.45 46.96
C GLU A 60 31.13 36.94 45.51
N GLU A 61 32.14 36.68 44.67
CA GLU A 61 32.12 37.09 43.25
C GLU A 61 31.03 36.36 42.47
N LEU A 62 30.82 35.06 42.71
CA LEU A 62 29.75 34.29 42.08
C LEU A 62 28.38 34.89 42.40
N ILE A 63 28.10 35.16 43.67
CA ILE A 63 26.82 35.77 44.08
C ILE A 63 26.68 37.16 43.47
N ALA A 64 27.75 37.97 43.50
CA ALA A 64 27.72 39.32 42.95
C ALA A 64 27.47 39.32 41.43
N GLU A 65 28.11 38.43 40.68
CA GLU A 65 27.95 38.32 39.22
C GLU A 65 26.59 37.75 38.84
N ILE A 66 26.04 36.77 39.57
CA ILE A 66 24.67 36.28 39.32
C ILE A 66 23.65 37.39 39.60
N VAL A 67 23.83 38.14 40.70
CA VAL A 67 22.97 39.28 41.05
C VAL A 67 23.16 40.45 40.08
N HIS A 68 24.34 40.63 39.49
CA HIS A 68 24.61 41.69 38.51
C HIS A 68 24.23 41.28 37.08
N ALA A 69 24.22 39.99 36.75
CA ALA A 69 23.76 39.47 35.47
C ALA A 69 22.31 39.89 35.19
N LEU A 70 21.48 40.02 36.24
CA LEU A 70 20.15 40.65 36.21
C LEU A 70 20.11 42.03 35.55
N LYS A 71 21.22 42.79 35.54
CA LYS A 71 21.32 44.13 34.91
C LYS A 71 22.01 44.14 33.55
N LYS A 72 22.80 43.10 33.24
CA LYS A 72 23.70 43.06 32.07
C LYS A 72 23.14 42.23 30.92
N MET A 73 22.34 41.20 31.23
CA MET A 73 21.56 40.47 30.25
C MET A 73 20.45 41.38 29.70
N LYS A 74 20.70 42.06 28.57
CA LYS A 74 19.64 42.49 27.65
C LYS A 74 19.00 41.25 27.01
N VAL A 75 18.42 40.38 27.83
CA VAL A 75 17.60 39.26 27.34
C VAL A 75 16.21 39.83 27.13
N GLU A 76 15.66 39.67 25.93
CA GLU A 76 14.25 39.95 25.68
C GLU A 76 13.42 39.04 26.59
N LEU A 77 12.91 39.62 27.67
CA LEU A 77 11.85 39.00 28.46
C LEU A 77 10.60 39.00 27.60
N ASP A 78 9.89 37.87 27.55
CA ASP A 78 8.59 37.85 26.89
C ASP A 78 7.59 38.76 27.65
N VAL A 79 6.38 38.93 27.10
CA VAL A 79 5.33 39.78 27.69
C VAL A 79 4.92 39.32 29.11
N SER A 80 5.30 38.10 29.51
CA SER A 80 5.04 37.52 30.84
C SER A 80 6.22 37.61 31.81
N GLY A 81 7.36 38.17 31.39
CA GLY A 81 8.55 38.34 32.22
C GLY A 81 9.41 37.08 32.34
N LYS A 82 9.32 36.15 31.38
CA LYS A 82 10.10 34.90 31.37
C LYS A 82 11.23 34.91 30.33
N LEU A 83 12.15 33.96 30.47
CA LEU A 83 13.41 33.90 29.73
C LEU A 83 13.18 33.24 28.37
N ALA A 84 13.07 34.05 27.31
CA ALA A 84 12.71 33.59 25.97
C ALA A 84 13.51 32.34 25.56
N GLY A 85 12.81 31.25 25.29
CA GLY A 85 13.38 29.98 24.84
C GLY A 85 13.67 28.96 25.95
N PHE A 86 13.65 29.32 27.24
CA PHE A 86 13.90 28.40 28.38
C PHE A 86 12.67 28.15 29.26
N ASP A 87 11.50 28.65 28.84
CA ASP A 87 10.26 28.68 29.64
C ASP A 87 9.73 27.30 30.03
N GLU A 88 10.00 26.28 29.21
CA GLU A 88 9.56 24.90 29.41
C GLU A 88 10.46 24.10 30.37
N GLU A 89 11.66 24.60 30.69
CA GLU A 89 12.66 23.89 31.50
C GLU A 89 12.51 24.17 33.02
N GLY A 90 11.57 25.03 33.41
CA GLY A 90 11.31 25.34 34.82
C GLY A 90 12.45 26.10 35.54
N VAL A 91 13.39 26.67 34.78
CA VAL A 91 14.54 27.43 35.29
C VAL A 91 14.29 28.93 35.29
N ASP A 92 14.81 29.61 36.30
CA ASP A 92 14.76 31.06 36.43
C ASP A 92 16.07 31.75 36.00
N ILE A 93 16.06 33.08 36.02
CA ILE A 93 17.17 33.92 35.62
C ILE A 93 18.46 33.67 36.43
N ASN A 94 18.35 33.29 37.71
CA ASN A 94 19.52 33.03 38.55
C ASN A 94 20.19 31.72 38.14
N GLN A 95 19.39 30.70 37.82
CA GLN A 95 19.85 29.40 37.36
C GLN A 95 20.49 29.49 35.98
N MET A 96 19.90 30.27 35.07
CA MET A 96 20.50 30.56 33.77
C MET A 96 21.78 31.39 33.88
N SER A 97 21.84 32.35 34.82
CA SER A 97 23.08 33.07 35.11
C SER A 97 24.18 32.15 35.67
N ALA A 98 23.80 31.15 36.48
CA ALA A 98 24.74 30.13 36.94
C ALA A 98 25.30 29.29 35.78
N VAL A 99 24.45 28.91 34.82
CA VAL A 99 24.91 28.24 33.58
C VAL A 99 25.84 29.14 32.78
N SER A 100 25.51 30.42 32.62
CA SER A 100 26.39 31.40 31.93
C SER A 100 27.79 31.43 32.54
N LEU A 101 27.85 31.52 33.87
CA LEU A 101 29.10 31.53 34.60
C LEU A 101 29.90 30.23 34.45
N MET A 102 29.24 29.07 34.33
CA MET A 102 29.94 27.81 34.09
C MET A 102 30.78 27.86 32.82
N PHE A 103 30.26 28.48 31.74
CA PHE A 103 30.94 28.66 30.46
C PHE A 103 31.93 29.84 30.48
N GLU A 104 31.51 31.01 30.96
CA GLU A 104 32.34 32.23 30.95
C GLU A 104 33.64 32.07 31.75
N THR A 105 33.57 31.31 32.85
CA THR A 105 34.72 31.10 33.73
C THR A 105 35.64 29.98 33.26
N LEU A 106 35.40 29.30 32.13
CA LEU A 106 36.32 28.27 31.64
C LEU A 106 37.73 28.85 31.44
N SER A 107 38.75 28.10 31.87
CA SER A 107 40.10 28.63 32.10
C SER A 107 40.88 28.99 30.84
N THR A 108 40.46 28.51 29.67
CA THR A 108 41.10 28.79 28.38
C THR A 108 40.05 29.04 27.31
N GLU A 109 40.39 29.89 26.34
CA GLU A 109 39.55 30.10 25.14
C GLU A 109 39.32 28.80 24.37
N ARG A 110 40.29 27.88 24.39
CA ARG A 110 40.16 26.56 23.78
C ARG A 110 39.08 25.70 24.46
N LEU A 111 38.98 25.74 25.80
CA LEU A 111 37.92 25.04 26.53
C LEU A 111 36.56 25.67 26.31
N LYS A 112 36.48 27.01 26.24
CA LYS A 112 35.23 27.71 25.88
C LYS A 112 34.75 27.28 24.49
N LEU A 113 35.64 27.32 23.50
CA LEU A 113 35.33 26.84 22.16
C LEU A 113 34.91 25.37 22.16
N SER A 114 35.62 24.51 22.88
CA SER A 114 35.29 23.09 22.98
C SER A 114 33.90 22.87 23.58
N ALA A 115 33.55 23.63 24.62
CA ALA A 115 32.24 23.58 25.27
C ALA A 115 31.09 23.94 24.31
N VAL A 116 31.33 24.87 23.39
CA VAL A 116 30.37 25.21 22.33
C VAL A 116 30.35 24.13 21.24
N VAL A 117 31.51 23.68 20.75
CA VAL A 117 31.58 22.69 19.67
C VAL A 117 30.99 21.34 20.05
N VAL A 118 31.18 20.87 21.30
CA VAL A 118 30.58 19.60 21.74
C VAL A 118 29.05 19.65 21.80
N SER A 119 28.42 20.83 21.73
CA SER A 119 26.96 20.92 21.57
C SER A 119 26.47 20.45 20.20
N LEU A 120 27.36 20.19 19.23
CA LEU A 120 26.96 19.53 17.98
C LEU A 120 26.50 18.07 18.22
N PHE A 121 26.94 17.43 19.30
CA PHE A 121 26.56 16.06 19.61
C PHE A 121 25.18 16.00 20.27
N HIS A 122 24.29 15.22 19.67
CA HIS A 122 22.92 14.97 20.13
C HIS A 122 22.80 13.60 20.82
N GLY A 123 23.87 13.18 21.49
CA GLY A 123 23.95 11.95 22.25
C GLY A 123 25.39 11.55 22.58
N PRO A 124 25.60 10.46 23.33
CA PRO A 124 26.90 10.09 23.87
C PRO A 124 27.99 9.87 22.82
N PHE A 125 29.07 10.64 22.91
CA PHE A 125 30.17 10.64 21.93
C PHE A 125 31.50 10.20 22.56
N SER A 126 32.39 9.63 21.75
CA SER A 126 33.71 9.18 22.21
C SER A 126 34.82 10.19 21.94
N VAL A 127 35.97 10.03 22.61
CA VAL A 127 37.18 10.84 22.37
C VAL A 127 37.54 10.86 20.88
N ALA A 128 37.55 9.70 20.22
CA ALA A 128 37.91 9.59 18.82
C ALA A 128 36.93 10.35 17.90
N THR A 129 35.66 10.44 18.30
CA THR A 129 34.63 11.20 17.57
C THR A 129 34.82 12.70 17.80
N ALA A 130 35.00 13.13 19.05
CA ALA A 130 35.26 14.52 19.40
C ALA A 130 36.54 15.06 18.75
N ALA A 131 37.62 14.27 18.74
CA ALA A 131 38.90 14.62 18.12
C ALA A 131 38.75 15.03 16.65
N LYS A 132 37.92 14.30 15.90
CA LYS A 132 37.63 14.62 14.50
C LYS A 132 36.82 15.90 14.31
N VAL A 133 35.85 16.17 15.18
CA VAL A 133 35.00 17.36 15.08
C VAL A 133 35.73 18.62 15.53
N LEU A 134 36.52 18.50 16.60
CA LEU A 134 37.39 19.56 17.15
C LEU A 134 38.66 19.80 16.32
N ASP A 135 38.98 18.89 15.40
CA ASP A 135 40.20 18.90 14.57
C ASP A 135 41.49 18.95 15.40
N VAL A 136 41.61 17.97 16.30
CA VAL A 136 42.78 17.83 17.18
C VAL A 136 43.16 16.35 17.32
N ASP A 137 44.40 16.10 17.76
CA ASP A 137 44.83 14.75 18.08
C ASP A 137 44.01 14.13 19.23
N PRO A 138 43.81 12.80 19.26
CA PRO A 138 43.03 12.14 20.32
C PRO A 138 43.53 12.42 21.75
N SER A 139 44.83 12.60 21.95
CA SER A 139 45.40 12.98 23.25
C SER A 139 44.97 14.39 23.68
N GLU A 140 44.93 15.33 22.73
CA GLU A 140 44.50 16.70 22.98
C GLU A 140 42.99 16.78 23.20
N ALA A 141 42.20 16.03 22.43
CA ALA A 141 40.77 15.88 22.67
C ALA A 141 40.49 15.34 24.08
N THR A 142 41.27 14.35 24.54
CA THR A 142 41.15 13.81 25.89
C THR A 142 41.36 14.91 26.94
N VAL A 143 42.43 15.70 26.82
CA VAL A 143 42.71 16.80 27.76
C VAL A 143 41.55 17.81 27.79
N GLN A 144 41.01 18.19 26.64
CA GLN A 144 39.89 19.13 26.57
C GLN A 144 38.61 18.57 27.18
N LEU A 145 38.26 17.32 26.86
CA LEU A 145 37.06 16.67 27.40
C LEU A 145 37.16 16.45 28.90
N GLU A 146 38.30 16.02 29.43
CA GLU A 146 38.51 15.90 30.88
C GLU A 146 38.46 17.26 31.58
N GLY A 147 38.95 18.33 30.91
CA GLY A 147 38.77 19.70 31.37
C GLY A 147 37.29 20.10 31.49
N LEU A 148 36.49 19.79 30.47
CA LEU A 148 35.04 20.04 30.47
C LEU A 148 34.31 19.21 31.54
N VAL A 149 34.70 17.95 31.77
CA VAL A 149 34.18 17.11 32.86
C VAL A 149 34.52 17.72 34.22
N ALA A 150 35.77 18.14 34.42
CA ALA A 150 36.20 18.76 35.67
C ALA A 150 35.40 20.04 35.96
N SER A 151 35.10 20.82 34.91
CA SER A 151 34.27 22.04 34.98
C SER A 151 32.76 21.78 34.97
N GLN A 152 32.33 20.52 34.93
CA GLN A 152 30.92 20.08 34.94
C GLN A 152 30.10 20.60 33.75
N ILE A 153 30.74 20.79 32.59
CA ILE A 153 30.07 21.13 31.33
C ILE A 153 29.52 19.88 30.66
N ILE A 154 30.29 18.79 30.70
CA ILE A 154 29.90 17.47 30.21
C ILE A 154 30.07 16.43 31.31
N SER A 155 29.52 15.25 31.10
CA SER A 155 29.58 14.11 32.02
C SER A 155 30.03 12.85 31.31
N VAL A 156 30.57 11.89 32.07
CA VAL A 156 30.92 10.55 31.57
C VAL A 156 29.70 9.65 31.73
N VAL A 157 29.29 8.98 30.64
CA VAL A 157 28.04 8.21 30.59
C VAL A 157 28.20 6.81 31.19
N ASP A 158 29.36 6.18 30.99
CA ASP A 158 29.67 4.86 31.52
C ASP A 158 31.18 4.80 31.84
N GLU A 159 31.50 4.68 33.13
CA GLU A 159 32.90 4.61 33.60
C GLU A 159 33.53 3.22 33.37
N GLU A 160 32.72 2.17 33.18
CA GLU A 160 33.18 0.78 33.05
C GLU A 160 33.31 0.35 31.58
N ALA A 161 32.85 1.16 30.63
CA ALA A 161 32.94 0.89 29.20
C ALA A 161 34.40 0.85 28.69
N LYS A 162 34.68 -0.06 27.75
CA LYS A 162 35.98 -0.16 27.06
C LYS A 162 36.40 1.14 26.35
N GLU A 163 35.42 1.92 25.89
CA GLU A 163 35.64 3.23 25.29
C GLU A 163 34.84 4.26 26.08
N ARG A 164 35.53 5.24 26.67
CA ARG A 164 34.91 6.30 27.47
C ARG A 164 34.03 7.18 26.59
N LYS A 165 32.76 7.32 26.96
CA LYS A 165 31.79 8.20 26.30
C LYS A 165 31.42 9.38 27.18
N TYR A 166 31.18 10.51 26.54
CA TYR A 166 30.81 11.78 27.17
C TYR A 166 29.45 12.23 26.65
N ASP A 167 28.72 12.97 27.48
CA ASP A 167 27.43 13.56 27.12
C ASP A 167 27.23 14.91 27.80
N ILE A 168 26.43 15.76 27.17
CA ILE A 168 26.15 17.13 27.61
C ILE A 168 24.72 17.21 28.14
N HIS A 169 24.56 17.82 29.32
CA HIS A 169 23.23 17.99 29.91
C HIS A 169 22.36 18.88 29.01
N PRO A 170 21.06 18.57 28.77
CA PRO A 170 20.18 19.34 27.87
C PRO A 170 20.18 20.86 28.10
N LEU A 171 20.09 21.31 29.37
CA LEU A 171 20.23 22.74 29.72
C LEU A 171 21.58 23.37 29.30
N LEU A 172 22.69 22.67 29.49
CA LEU A 172 24.02 23.16 29.13
C LEU A 172 24.19 23.16 27.61
N TRP A 173 23.67 22.13 26.93
CA TRP A 173 23.59 22.05 25.48
C TRP A 173 22.83 23.23 24.89
N LYS A 174 21.66 23.53 25.44
CA LYS A 174 20.79 24.63 24.99
C LYS A 174 21.43 26.00 25.19
N TYR A 175 22.15 26.18 26.30
CA TYR A 175 22.94 27.39 26.52
C TYR A 175 24.12 27.50 25.53
N ALA A 176 24.89 26.42 25.33
CA ALA A 176 25.97 26.37 24.35
C ALA A 176 25.46 26.72 22.94
N ASP A 177 24.30 26.17 22.56
CA ASP A 177 23.64 26.45 21.29
C ASP A 177 23.23 27.93 21.15
N SER A 178 22.85 28.58 22.26
CA SER A 178 22.48 30.00 22.26
C SER A 178 23.66 30.95 22.03
N ILE A 179 24.88 30.55 22.44
CA ILE A 179 26.09 31.39 22.32
C ILE A 179 26.91 31.08 21.07
N LYS A 180 26.58 30.03 20.30
CA LYS A 180 27.35 29.60 19.11
C LYS A 180 27.50 30.68 18.03
N ASN A 181 26.58 31.64 17.98
CA ASN A 181 26.57 32.73 17.00
C ASN A 181 27.38 33.96 17.45
N HIS A 182 27.99 33.93 18.64
CA HIS A 182 28.89 35.00 19.08
C HIS A 182 30.11 35.09 18.14
N GLU A 183 30.66 36.28 17.96
CA GLU A 183 31.77 36.55 17.03
C GLU A 183 32.98 35.62 17.29
N ASP A 184 33.25 35.33 18.57
CA ASP A 184 34.35 34.46 19.00
C ASP A 184 34.14 32.96 18.66
N PHE A 185 32.90 32.52 18.40
CA PHE A 185 32.57 31.10 18.22
C PHE A 185 32.03 30.76 16.82
N LEU A 186 31.42 31.72 16.12
CA LEU A 186 30.67 31.45 14.89
C LEU A 186 31.50 30.73 13.82
N ALA A 187 32.66 31.25 13.46
CA ALA A 187 33.49 30.65 12.41
C ALA A 187 34.03 29.26 12.82
N PRO A 188 34.68 29.09 13.99
CA PRO A 188 35.10 27.76 14.45
C PRO A 188 33.96 26.74 14.59
N TYR A 189 32.78 27.18 15.03
CA TYR A 189 31.61 26.32 15.17
C TYR A 189 31.10 25.83 13.82
N MET A 190 31.02 26.72 12.82
CA MET A 190 30.59 26.34 11.46
C MET A 190 31.58 25.37 10.81
N GLU A 191 32.88 25.55 11.02
CA GLU A 191 33.90 24.62 10.55
C GLU A 191 33.78 23.25 11.23
N ALA A 192 33.58 23.22 12.55
CA ALA A 192 33.33 21.99 13.29
C ALA A 192 32.01 21.30 12.85
N LYS A 193 30.97 22.08 12.52
CA LYS A 193 29.71 21.57 12.01
C LYS A 193 29.87 20.88 10.65
N ALA A 194 30.70 21.41 9.75
CA ALA A 194 31.07 20.74 8.50
C ALA A 194 31.77 19.40 8.74
N ARG A 195 32.78 19.37 9.63
CA ARG A 195 33.48 18.13 10.01
C ARG A 195 32.54 17.11 10.66
N PHE A 196 31.62 17.56 11.50
CA PHE A 196 30.58 16.72 12.11
C PHE A 196 29.73 16.08 11.02
N TYR A 197 29.20 16.88 10.09
CA TYR A 197 28.36 16.41 9.00
C TYR A 197 29.08 15.37 8.15
N GLU A 198 30.28 15.65 7.68
CA GLU A 198 31.08 14.71 6.88
C GLU A 198 31.32 13.38 7.61
N LEU A 199 31.66 13.44 8.91
CA LEU A 199 31.90 12.26 9.72
C LEU A 199 30.66 11.36 9.81
N PHE A 200 29.50 11.94 10.14
CA PHE A 200 28.29 11.17 10.36
C PHE A 200 27.62 10.75 9.04
N MET A 201 27.70 11.55 7.97
CA MET A 201 27.32 11.12 6.63
C MET A 201 28.15 9.92 6.16
N SER A 202 29.48 9.97 6.32
CA SER A 202 30.34 8.84 5.96
C SER A 202 30.04 7.57 6.78
N ARG A 203 29.65 7.73 8.05
CA ARG A 203 29.17 6.61 8.86
C ARG A 203 27.83 6.08 8.35
N MET A 204 26.87 6.94 8.02
CA MET A 204 25.58 6.53 7.45
C MET A 204 25.75 5.80 6.13
N GLU A 205 26.65 6.22 5.25
CA GLU A 205 26.96 5.49 4.01
C GLU A 205 27.47 4.07 4.26
N LYS A 206 28.30 3.89 5.29
CA LYS A 206 28.78 2.57 5.70
C LYS A 206 27.65 1.71 6.27
N ILE A 207 26.73 2.31 7.02
CA ILE A 207 25.54 1.63 7.56
C ILE A 207 24.57 1.28 6.43
N ALA A 208 24.36 2.17 5.47
CA ALA A 208 23.48 1.96 4.32
C ALA A 208 23.87 0.73 3.50
N LYS A 209 25.19 0.50 3.32
CA LYS A 209 25.72 -0.71 2.66
C LYS A 209 25.44 -2.01 3.41
N LEU A 210 25.06 -1.94 4.69
CA LEU A 210 24.70 -3.09 5.52
C LEU A 210 23.19 -3.37 5.54
N ILE A 211 22.35 -2.48 4.99
CA ILE A 211 20.89 -2.63 5.04
C ILE A 211 20.46 -3.94 4.40
N GLU A 212 20.96 -4.22 3.19
CA GLU A 212 20.62 -5.44 2.47
C GLU A 212 21.24 -6.71 3.10
N PRO A 213 22.57 -6.80 3.31
CA PRO A 213 23.17 -8.05 3.78
C PRO A 213 23.01 -8.33 5.28
N GLU A 214 22.98 -7.30 6.13
CA GLU A 214 23.05 -7.42 7.60
C GLU A 214 22.16 -6.37 8.31
N TYR A 215 20.88 -6.27 7.96
CA TYR A 215 19.95 -5.26 8.51
C TYR A 215 20.02 -5.09 10.03
N VAL A 216 20.01 -6.18 10.82
CA VAL A 216 20.06 -6.11 12.30
C VAL A 216 21.32 -5.40 12.79
N ARG A 217 22.45 -5.62 12.12
CA ARG A 217 23.70 -4.92 12.42
C ARG A 217 23.62 -3.44 12.03
N ALA A 218 23.03 -3.13 10.87
CA ALA A 218 22.80 -1.77 10.42
C ALA A 218 21.93 -0.99 11.42
N PHE A 219 20.83 -1.61 11.88
CA PHE A 219 19.92 -1.08 12.89
C PHE A 219 20.66 -0.77 14.19
N HIS A 220 21.39 -1.74 14.76
CA HIS A 220 22.14 -1.50 16.00
C HIS A 220 23.20 -0.40 15.88
N LEU A 221 23.87 -0.30 14.73
CA LEU A 221 24.84 0.77 14.48
C LEU A 221 24.16 2.14 14.40
N PHE A 222 23.01 2.22 13.74
CA PHE A 222 22.24 3.46 13.66
C PHE A 222 21.67 3.86 15.02
N GLU A 223 21.02 2.94 15.74
CA GLU A 223 20.41 3.18 17.05
C GLU A 223 21.42 3.66 18.09
N LYS A 224 22.65 3.12 18.06
CA LYS A 224 23.70 3.46 19.02
C LYS A 224 24.04 4.96 19.06
N ASP A 225 23.93 5.64 17.91
CA ASP A 225 24.21 7.07 17.78
C ASP A 225 23.03 7.82 17.10
N ARG A 226 21.79 7.35 17.26
CA ARG A 226 20.57 7.85 16.57
C ARG A 226 20.46 9.36 16.58
N GLY A 227 20.62 10.00 17.74
CA GLY A 227 20.48 11.46 17.86
C GLY A 227 21.47 12.23 16.97
N ASN A 228 22.71 11.75 16.85
CA ASN A 228 23.70 12.37 15.95
C ASN A 228 23.34 12.17 14.47
N TYR A 229 22.82 11.00 14.09
CA TYR A 229 22.37 10.75 12.72
C TYR A 229 21.14 11.57 12.35
N GLU A 230 20.15 11.67 13.24
CA GLU A 230 18.98 12.53 13.03
C GLU A 230 19.37 14.01 12.91
N PHE A 231 20.28 14.50 13.75
CA PHE A 231 20.81 15.85 13.62
C PHE A 231 21.59 16.04 12.31
N THR A 232 22.35 15.03 11.86
CA THR A 232 23.04 15.06 10.56
C THR A 232 22.05 15.21 9.40
N VAL A 233 20.91 14.52 9.48
CA VAL A 233 19.81 14.66 8.52
C VAL A 233 19.24 16.08 8.55
N GLU A 234 19.07 16.70 9.73
CA GLU A 234 18.63 18.11 9.84
C GLU A 234 19.64 19.10 9.24
N VAL A 235 20.94 18.86 9.45
CA VAL A 235 22.01 19.64 8.83
C VAL A 235 21.97 19.51 7.30
N SER A 236 21.67 18.30 6.78
CA SER A 236 21.59 18.04 5.33
C SER A 236 20.48 18.82 4.61
N LEU A 237 19.55 19.46 5.32
CA LEU A 237 18.50 20.30 4.74
C LEU A 237 19.02 21.69 4.34
N GLN A 238 20.26 22.02 4.69
CA GLN A 238 20.90 23.30 4.37
C GLN A 238 21.64 23.20 3.03
N PRO A 239 21.46 24.14 2.09
CA PRO A 239 22.05 24.08 0.74
C PRO A 239 23.57 23.90 0.73
N GLU A 240 24.29 24.43 1.73
CA GLU A 240 25.76 24.37 1.78
C GLU A 240 26.29 22.95 2.06
N TYR A 241 25.44 22.04 2.55
CA TYR A 241 25.79 20.67 2.91
C TYR A 241 25.25 19.63 1.91
N PHE A 242 24.42 20.07 0.96
CA PHE A 242 23.86 19.20 -0.07
C PHE A 242 24.85 19.06 -1.23
N ILE A 243 25.17 17.81 -1.57
CA ILE A 243 26.02 17.48 -2.72
C ILE A 243 25.25 16.49 -3.59
N VAL A 244 25.00 16.87 -4.85
CA VAL A 244 24.40 15.97 -5.84
C VAL A 244 25.37 14.82 -6.08
N ARG A 245 24.97 13.62 -5.68
CA ARG A 245 25.74 12.39 -5.92
C ARG A 245 25.52 11.95 -7.35
N GLY A 246 26.61 11.70 -8.08
CA GLY A 246 26.59 11.49 -9.52
C GLY A 246 26.04 10.12 -9.98
N GLU A 247 25.92 9.14 -9.09
CA GLU A 247 25.46 7.78 -9.42
C GLU A 247 24.13 7.44 -8.73
N PHE A 248 23.17 6.90 -9.50
CA PHE A 248 21.86 6.40 -9.01
C PHE A 248 22.00 5.55 -7.74
N HIS A 249 23.04 4.71 -7.69
CA HIS A 249 23.22 3.74 -6.63
C HIS A 249 23.57 4.39 -5.28
N GLU A 250 24.29 5.51 -5.27
CA GLU A 250 24.74 6.14 -4.01
C GLU A 250 23.59 6.79 -3.26
N ILE A 251 22.66 7.44 -3.97
CA ILE A 251 21.50 8.07 -3.35
C ILE A 251 20.43 7.03 -2.97
N ALA A 252 20.29 5.96 -3.75
CA ALA A 252 19.39 4.85 -3.44
C ALA A 252 19.77 4.12 -2.13
N LEU A 253 21.07 3.96 -1.86
CA LEU A 253 21.54 3.37 -0.60
C LEU A 253 21.13 4.21 0.62
N ILE A 254 21.34 5.54 0.55
CA ILE A 254 20.95 6.43 1.64
C ILE A 254 19.43 6.54 1.78
N ALA A 255 18.70 6.57 0.66
CA ALA A 255 17.23 6.53 0.68
C ALA A 255 16.71 5.24 1.34
N SER A 256 17.35 4.09 1.10
CA SER A 256 17.02 2.82 1.74
C SER A 256 17.29 2.84 3.24
N LEU A 257 18.41 3.43 3.67
CA LEU A 257 18.69 3.67 5.10
C LEU A 257 17.61 4.55 5.75
N PHE A 258 17.23 5.65 5.10
CA PHE A 258 16.21 6.57 5.63
C PHE A 258 14.85 5.91 5.73
N THR A 259 14.46 5.14 4.71
CA THR A 259 13.22 4.34 4.71
C THR A 259 13.20 3.35 5.88
N ALA A 260 14.36 2.75 6.20
CA ALA A 260 14.47 1.75 7.24
C ALA A 260 14.57 2.31 8.67
N MET A 261 15.07 3.56 8.84
CA MET A 261 15.46 4.09 10.16
C MET A 261 14.66 5.33 10.59
N LEU A 262 14.08 6.09 9.65
CA LEU A 262 13.37 7.33 9.92
C LEU A 262 11.86 7.14 9.81
N ASN A 263 11.10 8.04 10.43
CA ASN A 263 9.65 8.07 10.27
C ASN A 263 9.23 8.78 8.96
N HIS A 264 8.04 8.45 8.44
CA HIS A 264 7.49 9.00 7.19
C HIS A 264 7.56 10.53 7.10
N LYS A 265 7.24 11.27 8.17
CA LYS A 265 7.29 12.75 8.15
C LYS A 265 8.70 13.30 7.94
N LYS A 266 9.70 12.69 8.59
CA LYS A 266 11.10 13.06 8.38
C LYS A 266 11.55 12.69 6.96
N ILE A 267 11.18 11.52 6.45
CA ILE A 267 11.51 11.06 5.10
C ILE A 267 10.97 12.03 4.05
N ILE A 268 9.68 12.38 4.11
CA ILE A 268 9.05 13.35 3.19
C ILE A 268 9.81 14.67 3.21
N LYS A 269 10.10 15.21 4.40
CA LYS A 269 10.82 16.49 4.55
C LYS A 269 12.21 16.45 3.89
N VAL A 270 12.94 15.35 4.07
CA VAL A 270 14.30 15.19 3.54
C VAL A 270 14.28 15.06 2.03
N PHE A 271 13.48 14.14 1.49
CA PHE A 271 13.39 13.95 0.03
C PHE A 271 12.89 15.20 -0.67
N HIS A 272 11.91 15.90 -0.09
CA HIS A 272 11.45 17.19 -0.60
C HIS A 272 12.59 18.20 -0.64
N SER A 273 13.26 18.44 0.50
CA SER A 273 14.33 19.44 0.60
C SER A 273 15.49 19.12 -0.35
N TRP A 274 15.90 17.85 -0.43
CA TRP A 274 16.97 17.42 -1.33
C TRP A 274 16.56 17.60 -2.80
N ALA A 275 15.31 17.30 -3.16
CA ALA A 275 14.84 17.48 -4.51
C ALA A 275 14.77 18.96 -4.93
N GLU A 276 14.42 19.86 -4.02
CA GLU A 276 14.42 21.31 -4.28
C GLU A 276 15.83 21.91 -4.39
N MET A 277 16.85 21.26 -3.81
CA MET A 277 18.25 21.65 -3.95
C MET A 277 18.93 21.09 -5.20
N CYS A 278 18.33 20.10 -5.86
CA CYS A 278 18.82 19.58 -7.14
C CYS A 278 18.58 20.59 -8.28
N GLU A 279 19.61 20.85 -9.08
CA GLU A 279 19.45 21.60 -10.32
C GLU A 279 18.62 20.80 -11.33
N ASP A 280 17.67 21.43 -12.00
CA ASP A 280 16.86 20.80 -13.06
C ASP A 280 17.51 21.03 -14.43
N ASP A 281 18.73 20.50 -14.57
CA ASP A 281 19.73 20.76 -15.62
C ASP A 281 19.56 19.94 -16.91
N GLY A 282 18.59 19.02 -16.95
CA GLY A 282 18.41 18.04 -18.05
C GLY A 282 19.45 16.91 -18.05
N LYS A 283 20.25 16.77 -16.98
CA LYS A 283 21.33 15.79 -16.86
C LYS A 283 21.25 15.09 -15.50
N THR A 284 22.32 15.11 -14.71
CA THR A 284 22.43 14.42 -13.42
C THR A 284 21.55 15.05 -12.35
N GLY A 285 21.41 16.38 -12.35
CA GLY A 285 20.56 17.08 -11.39
C GLY A 285 19.08 16.75 -11.60
N SER A 286 18.59 16.80 -12.84
CA SER A 286 17.22 16.41 -13.17
C SER A 286 16.91 14.94 -12.84
N LEU A 287 17.86 14.02 -13.08
CA LEU A 287 17.72 12.62 -12.70
C LEU A 287 17.60 12.45 -11.18
N CYS A 288 18.50 13.08 -10.41
CA CYS A 288 18.48 13.05 -8.95
C CYS A 288 17.16 13.61 -8.39
N ARG A 289 16.70 14.75 -8.95
CA ARG A 289 15.42 15.36 -8.59
C ARG A 289 14.24 14.42 -8.86
N ALA A 290 14.21 13.78 -10.03
CA ALA A 290 13.16 12.83 -10.39
C ALA A 290 13.13 11.60 -9.47
N GLN A 291 14.29 11.08 -9.05
CA GLN A 291 14.39 9.97 -8.09
C GLN A 291 13.80 10.36 -6.73
N LEU A 292 14.28 11.48 -6.17
CA LEU A 292 13.84 11.97 -4.86
C LEU A 292 12.35 12.28 -4.85
N LYS A 293 11.83 12.93 -5.88
CA LYS A 293 10.38 13.20 -6.02
C LYS A 293 9.56 11.91 -6.16
N SER A 294 10.11 10.87 -6.80
CA SER A 294 9.42 9.57 -6.91
C SER A 294 9.34 8.87 -5.55
N TRP A 295 10.40 8.90 -4.73
CA TRP A 295 10.34 8.40 -3.35
C TRP A 295 9.44 9.26 -2.46
N GLU A 296 9.55 10.59 -2.53
CA GLU A 296 8.67 11.53 -1.81
C GLU A 296 7.20 11.24 -2.13
N ALA A 297 6.85 11.06 -3.42
CA ALA A 297 5.47 10.82 -3.84
C ALA A 297 4.86 9.56 -3.21
N ARG A 298 5.65 8.49 -3.03
CA ARG A 298 5.21 7.26 -2.36
C ARG A 298 4.85 7.53 -0.90
N GLU A 299 5.74 8.19 -0.17
CA GLU A 299 5.56 8.54 1.24
C GLU A 299 4.40 9.53 1.46
N VAL A 300 4.33 10.57 0.63
CA VAL A 300 3.23 11.56 0.63
C VAL A 300 1.90 10.85 0.36
N SER A 301 1.86 9.86 -0.53
CA SER A 301 0.62 9.12 -0.80
C SER A 301 0.12 8.30 0.40
N ASP A 302 1.03 7.85 1.27
CA ASP A 302 0.70 7.11 2.49
C ASP A 302 0.25 8.02 3.64
N VAL A 303 0.81 9.23 3.75
CA VAL A 303 0.55 10.16 4.86
C VAL A 303 -0.51 11.21 4.53
N ASP A 304 -0.39 11.85 3.37
CA ASP A 304 -1.20 13.01 2.96
C ASP A 304 -2.27 12.65 1.90
N GLY A 305 -2.22 11.44 1.35
CA GLY A 305 -3.20 10.91 0.39
C GLY A 305 -2.77 10.97 -1.08
N THR A 306 -3.50 10.24 -1.94
CA THR A 306 -3.08 9.97 -3.33
C THR A 306 -3.07 11.20 -4.23
N GLU A 307 -3.89 12.22 -3.97
CA GLU A 307 -3.92 13.45 -4.78
C GLU A 307 -2.60 14.22 -4.67
N ARG A 308 -2.14 14.45 -3.43
CA ARG A 308 -0.83 15.04 -3.15
C ARG A 308 0.31 14.18 -3.70
N GLY A 309 0.19 12.86 -3.57
CA GLY A 309 1.15 11.93 -4.17
C GLY A 309 1.27 12.10 -5.69
N PHE A 310 0.16 12.24 -6.42
CA PHE A 310 0.18 12.49 -7.87
C PHE A 310 0.72 13.89 -8.25
N GLU A 311 0.51 14.90 -7.41
CA GLU A 311 1.11 16.23 -7.61
C GLU A 311 2.64 16.15 -7.55
N THR A 312 3.19 15.54 -6.50
CA THR A 312 4.64 15.32 -6.35
C THR A 312 5.18 14.43 -7.49
N LEU A 313 4.45 13.38 -7.86
CA LEU A 313 4.85 12.50 -8.96
C LEU A 313 4.90 13.23 -10.30
N ARG A 314 4.03 14.23 -10.53
CA ARG A 314 4.08 15.09 -11.72
C ARG A 314 5.35 15.93 -11.75
N GLU A 315 5.84 16.40 -10.61
CA GLU A 315 7.14 17.09 -10.53
C GLU A 315 8.29 16.15 -10.90
N ALA A 316 8.24 14.89 -10.47
CA ALA A 316 9.20 13.86 -10.88
C ALA A 316 9.20 13.67 -12.40
N LEU A 317 8.00 13.53 -13.00
CA LEU A 317 7.84 13.37 -14.45
C LEU A 317 8.41 14.58 -15.22
N ASN A 318 8.09 15.80 -14.78
CA ASN A 318 8.57 17.03 -15.43
C ASN A 318 10.10 17.10 -15.47
N SER A 319 10.79 16.68 -14.40
CA SER A 319 12.26 16.61 -14.39
C SER A 319 12.78 15.46 -15.25
N LEU A 320 12.11 14.31 -15.23
CA LEU A 320 12.50 13.14 -16.03
C LEU A 320 12.40 13.43 -17.54
N GLU A 321 11.36 14.15 -17.99
CA GLU A 321 11.16 14.52 -19.40
C GLU A 321 12.23 15.49 -19.95
N LYS A 322 12.89 16.25 -19.07
CA LYS A 322 13.97 17.17 -19.45
C LYS A 322 15.30 16.46 -19.69
N VAL A 323 15.44 15.21 -19.26
CA VAL A 323 16.71 14.48 -19.36
C VAL A 323 17.07 14.23 -20.82
N GLU A 324 18.23 14.72 -21.24
CA GLU A 324 18.70 14.65 -22.62
C GLU A 324 19.05 13.21 -23.04
N ASP A 325 19.77 12.47 -22.19
CA ASP A 325 20.18 11.09 -22.46
C ASP A 325 19.21 10.07 -21.85
N GLN A 326 18.17 9.77 -22.61
CA GLN A 326 17.16 8.77 -22.27
C GLN A 326 17.63 7.31 -22.49
N SER A 327 18.85 7.11 -22.97
CA SER A 327 19.44 5.78 -23.19
C SER A 327 20.34 5.31 -22.05
N SER A 328 20.71 6.22 -21.14
CA SER A 328 21.55 5.90 -19.98
C SER A 328 20.90 4.91 -19.01
N GLU A 329 21.72 4.09 -18.35
CA GLU A 329 21.26 3.18 -17.29
C GLU A 329 20.59 3.94 -16.14
N SER A 330 21.16 5.08 -15.74
CA SER A 330 20.59 5.95 -14.71
C SER A 330 19.19 6.46 -15.08
N PHE A 331 18.98 6.83 -16.34
CA PHE A 331 17.64 7.23 -16.80
C PHE A 331 16.66 6.06 -16.77
N MET A 332 17.06 4.88 -17.28
CA MET A 332 16.21 3.69 -17.27
C MET A 332 15.81 3.29 -15.84
N LEU A 333 16.76 3.26 -14.89
CA LEU A 333 16.48 2.97 -13.49
C LEU A 333 15.57 4.02 -12.84
N THR A 334 15.80 5.30 -13.11
CA THR A 334 14.96 6.40 -12.61
C THR A 334 13.54 6.31 -13.18
N LYS A 335 13.40 5.99 -14.46
CA LYS A 335 12.10 5.78 -15.11
C LYS A 335 11.37 4.57 -14.55
N GLY A 336 12.09 3.48 -14.29
CA GLY A 336 11.55 2.31 -13.58
C GLY A 336 11.02 2.67 -12.19
N LEU A 337 11.79 3.43 -11.40
CA LEU A 337 11.37 3.92 -10.08
C LEU A 337 10.14 4.83 -10.16
N TYR A 338 10.11 5.77 -11.10
CA TYR A 338 8.96 6.64 -11.35
C TYR A 338 7.69 5.81 -11.63
N LEU A 339 7.80 4.84 -12.55
CA LEU A 339 6.68 3.97 -12.93
C LEU A 339 6.23 3.07 -11.78
N GLN A 340 7.16 2.65 -10.92
CA GLN A 340 6.83 1.92 -9.71
C GLN A 340 6.03 2.80 -8.74
N ALA A 341 6.49 4.02 -8.48
CA ALA A 341 5.78 4.99 -7.65
C ALA A 341 4.38 5.29 -8.21
N GLU A 342 4.27 5.51 -9.52
CA GLU A 342 3.00 5.68 -10.24
C GLU A 342 2.06 4.49 -10.01
N GLY A 343 2.58 3.28 -10.20
CA GLY A 343 1.83 2.05 -10.03
C GLY A 343 1.30 1.86 -8.59
N GLU A 344 2.14 2.13 -7.59
CA GLU A 344 1.75 2.06 -6.19
C GLU A 344 0.70 3.13 -5.82
N ILE A 345 0.81 4.35 -6.33
CA ILE A 345 -0.17 5.42 -6.09
C ILE A 345 -1.50 5.11 -6.81
N LEU A 346 -1.46 4.60 -8.05
CA LEU A 346 -2.64 4.12 -8.78
C LEU A 346 -3.34 2.98 -8.03
N TRP A 347 -2.56 2.08 -7.44
CA TRP A 347 -3.09 0.99 -6.62
C TRP A 347 -3.82 1.54 -5.39
N ARG A 348 -3.23 2.51 -4.68
CA ARG A 348 -3.87 3.21 -3.56
C ARG A 348 -5.15 3.94 -4.00
N ASN A 349 -5.14 4.52 -5.20
CA ASN A 349 -6.30 5.15 -5.85
C ASN A 349 -7.32 4.13 -6.41
N ARG A 350 -7.11 2.83 -6.15
CA ARG A 350 -7.99 1.70 -6.54
C ARG A 350 -8.16 1.53 -8.05
N ASP A 351 -7.24 2.07 -8.85
CA ASP A 351 -7.14 1.80 -10.29
C ASP A 351 -6.15 0.64 -10.52
N TYR A 352 -6.51 -0.54 -9.99
CA TYR A 352 -5.61 -1.70 -9.93
C TYR A 352 -5.13 -2.19 -11.29
N LYS A 353 -5.89 -1.92 -12.36
CA LYS A 353 -5.49 -2.27 -13.72
C LYS A 353 -4.38 -1.36 -14.24
N LYS A 354 -4.53 -0.04 -14.10
CA LYS A 354 -3.47 0.89 -14.48
C LYS A 354 -2.26 0.72 -13.58
N ALA A 355 -2.48 0.47 -12.30
CA ALA A 355 -1.41 0.12 -11.36
C ALA A 355 -0.58 -1.06 -11.88
N LEU A 356 -1.24 -2.16 -12.24
CA LEU A 356 -0.59 -3.34 -12.81
C LEU A 356 0.19 -2.98 -14.08
N ALA A 357 -0.41 -2.23 -15.01
CA ALA A 357 0.25 -1.84 -16.25
C ALA A 357 1.50 -0.97 -16.02
N SER A 358 1.44 0.01 -15.12
CA SER A 358 2.60 0.85 -14.77
C SER A 358 3.70 0.04 -14.08
N LEU A 359 3.35 -0.90 -13.21
CA LEU A 359 4.31 -1.78 -12.54
C LEU A 359 4.97 -2.79 -13.49
N GLU A 360 4.21 -3.39 -14.41
CA GLU A 360 4.75 -4.25 -15.46
C GLU A 360 5.69 -3.46 -16.37
N LEU A 361 5.33 -2.22 -16.73
CA LEU A 361 6.19 -1.32 -17.49
C LEU A 361 7.46 -0.95 -16.72
N SER A 362 7.36 -0.70 -15.41
CA SER A 362 8.52 -0.46 -14.53
C SER A 362 9.54 -1.59 -14.63
N LEU A 363 9.10 -2.85 -14.56
CA LEU A 363 9.98 -4.02 -14.68
C LEU A 363 10.73 -4.06 -16.02
N THR A 364 10.12 -3.63 -17.13
CA THR A 364 10.80 -3.61 -18.44
C THR A 364 12.04 -2.72 -18.47
N PHE A 365 12.10 -1.69 -17.62
CA PHE A 365 13.26 -0.82 -17.47
C PHE A 365 14.25 -1.33 -16.41
N SER A 366 13.75 -1.78 -15.26
CA SER A 366 14.59 -2.09 -14.11
C SER A 366 15.17 -3.51 -14.11
N GLU A 367 14.41 -4.51 -14.57
CA GLU A 367 14.81 -5.92 -14.49
C GLU A 367 16.09 -6.26 -15.29
N PRO A 368 16.29 -5.75 -16.53
CA PRO A 368 17.51 -6.02 -17.30
C PRO A 368 18.80 -5.50 -16.64
N LEU A 369 18.70 -4.45 -15.82
CA LEU A 369 19.85 -3.75 -15.22
C LEU A 369 20.17 -4.28 -13.83
N LEU A 370 19.15 -4.52 -13.00
CA LEU A 370 19.32 -4.84 -11.59
C LEU A 370 19.53 -6.34 -11.31
N LYS A 371 19.02 -7.24 -12.17
CA LYS A 371 19.01 -8.71 -12.01
C LYS A 371 18.32 -9.20 -10.71
N GLU A 372 18.97 -9.04 -9.56
CA GLU A 372 18.41 -9.28 -8.23
C GLU A 372 18.63 -8.00 -7.42
N HIS A 373 17.55 -7.36 -6.98
CA HIS A 373 17.59 -6.12 -6.20
C HIS A 373 16.31 -5.92 -5.39
N THR A 374 16.40 -5.25 -4.24
CA THR A 374 15.28 -5.05 -3.31
C THR A 374 14.13 -4.26 -3.94
N ASP A 375 14.44 -3.28 -4.80
CA ASP A 375 13.41 -2.57 -5.55
C ASP A 375 12.64 -3.47 -6.53
N LEU A 376 13.28 -4.49 -7.12
CA LEU A 376 12.57 -5.48 -7.94
C LEU A 376 11.65 -6.34 -7.05
N ALA A 377 12.10 -6.74 -5.86
CA ALA A 377 11.26 -7.48 -4.90
C ALA A 377 10.03 -6.65 -4.48
N ARG A 378 10.21 -5.36 -4.19
CA ARG A 378 9.11 -4.42 -3.88
C ARG A 378 8.15 -4.27 -5.06
N CYS A 379 8.66 -4.16 -6.29
CA CYS A 379 7.83 -4.07 -7.49
C CYS A 379 7.01 -5.36 -7.70
N TYR A 380 7.62 -6.54 -7.53
CA TYR A 380 6.88 -7.81 -7.57
C TYR A 380 5.79 -7.90 -6.51
N ASN A 381 6.07 -7.43 -5.29
CA ASN A 381 5.05 -7.36 -4.24
C ASN A 381 3.89 -6.41 -4.62
N ALA A 382 4.19 -5.24 -5.20
CA ALA A 382 3.15 -4.31 -5.67
C ALA A 382 2.30 -4.90 -6.82
N ILE A 383 2.91 -5.69 -7.70
CA ILE A 383 2.19 -6.45 -8.75
C ILE A 383 1.27 -7.49 -8.10
N GLY A 384 1.77 -8.22 -7.10
CA GLY A 384 0.97 -9.16 -6.30
C GLY A 384 -0.25 -8.48 -5.66
N ASN A 385 -0.07 -7.28 -5.09
CA ASN A 385 -1.17 -6.46 -4.56
C ASN A 385 -2.23 -6.14 -5.62
N SER A 386 -1.80 -5.83 -6.84
CA SER A 386 -2.72 -5.55 -7.95
C SER A 386 -3.51 -6.79 -8.35
N PHE A 387 -2.85 -7.95 -8.50
CA PHE A 387 -3.55 -9.21 -8.79
C PHE A 387 -4.53 -9.62 -7.69
N PHE A 388 -4.17 -9.43 -6.42
CA PHE A 388 -5.05 -9.75 -5.30
C PHE A 388 -6.35 -8.94 -5.37
N HIS A 389 -6.26 -7.63 -5.60
CA HIS A 389 -7.43 -6.76 -5.72
C HIS A 389 -8.20 -6.92 -7.05
N LEU A 390 -7.62 -7.58 -8.04
CA LEU A 390 -8.27 -8.03 -9.27
C LEU A 390 -8.85 -9.46 -9.15
N ASP A 391 -9.07 -9.95 -7.91
CA ASP A 391 -9.66 -11.26 -7.58
C ASP A 391 -8.88 -12.45 -8.19
N GLN A 392 -7.56 -12.32 -8.31
CA GLN A 392 -6.65 -13.36 -8.80
C GLN A 392 -5.64 -13.77 -7.71
N PRO A 393 -6.08 -14.37 -6.59
CA PRO A 393 -5.23 -14.67 -5.43
C PRO A 393 -4.12 -15.69 -5.73
N ARG A 394 -4.30 -16.58 -6.72
CA ARG A 394 -3.23 -17.51 -7.14
C ARG A 394 -2.06 -16.77 -7.79
N LYS A 395 -2.32 -15.84 -8.72
CA LYS A 395 -1.28 -15.01 -9.33
C LYS A 395 -0.64 -14.09 -8.29
N ALA A 396 -1.44 -13.52 -7.39
CA ALA A 396 -0.91 -12.73 -6.28
C ALA A 396 0.12 -13.53 -5.46
N LEU A 397 -0.22 -14.78 -5.09
CA LEU A 397 0.70 -15.68 -4.38
C LEU A 397 2.00 -15.91 -5.14
N GLU A 398 1.95 -16.16 -6.45
CA GLU A 398 3.16 -16.34 -7.28
C GLU A 398 4.11 -15.14 -7.20
N PHE A 399 3.56 -13.92 -7.29
CA PHE A 399 4.33 -12.69 -7.22
C PHE A 399 4.84 -12.36 -5.81
N TYR A 400 4.05 -12.62 -4.78
CA TYR A 400 4.50 -12.47 -3.38
C TYR A 400 5.61 -13.46 -3.04
N GLU A 401 5.51 -14.71 -3.47
CA GLU A 401 6.59 -15.69 -3.31
C GLU A 401 7.84 -15.30 -4.10
N LYS A 402 7.68 -14.69 -5.29
CA LYS A 402 8.80 -14.18 -6.08
C LYS A 402 9.53 -13.05 -5.35
N ALA A 403 8.78 -12.11 -4.76
CA ALA A 403 9.35 -11.04 -3.93
C ALA A 403 10.08 -11.59 -2.70
N TYR A 404 9.44 -12.50 -1.95
CA TYR A 404 10.03 -13.15 -0.77
C TYR A 404 11.35 -13.88 -1.12
N LYS A 405 11.34 -14.74 -2.13
CA LYS A 405 12.52 -15.52 -2.56
C LYS A 405 13.63 -14.64 -3.10
N MET A 406 13.29 -13.50 -3.72
CA MET A 406 14.29 -12.53 -4.18
C MET A 406 14.97 -11.87 -3.00
N GLN A 407 14.22 -11.39 -2.01
CA GLN A 407 14.82 -10.77 -0.82
C GLN A 407 15.65 -11.75 -0.01
N GLU A 408 15.17 -12.99 0.15
CA GLU A 408 15.89 -14.08 0.83
C GLU A 408 17.24 -14.41 0.17
N LYS A 409 17.39 -14.18 -1.13
CA LYS A 409 18.68 -14.33 -1.83
C LYS A 409 19.60 -13.13 -1.68
N LEU A 410 19.02 -11.92 -1.65
CA LEU A 410 19.77 -10.66 -1.57
C LEU A 410 20.38 -10.44 -0.19
N GLY A 411 19.68 -10.91 0.85
CA GLY A 411 20.05 -10.69 2.22
C GLY A 411 19.41 -11.72 3.14
N SER A 412 19.87 -11.72 4.39
CA SER A 412 19.39 -12.65 5.40
C SER A 412 17.87 -12.65 5.55
N GLU A 413 17.31 -13.73 6.10
CA GLU A 413 15.89 -13.86 6.50
C GLU A 413 15.42 -12.73 7.46
N ASN A 414 16.36 -11.92 7.97
CA ASN A 414 16.17 -10.81 8.91
C ASN A 414 16.17 -9.42 8.25
N HIS A 415 15.89 -9.31 6.94
CA HIS A 415 15.70 -8.01 6.28
C HIS A 415 14.36 -7.37 6.68
N PHE A 416 14.30 -6.03 6.80
CA PHE A 416 13.12 -5.32 7.32
C PHE A 416 11.86 -5.42 6.43
N ASP A 417 12.01 -5.71 5.13
CA ASP A 417 10.88 -5.97 4.23
C ASP A 417 10.29 -7.41 4.37
N MET A 418 11.00 -8.35 5.01
CA MET A 418 10.57 -9.75 5.11
C MET A 418 9.23 -9.95 5.85
N PRO A 419 8.95 -9.27 6.98
CA PRO A 419 7.63 -9.30 7.61
C PRO A 419 6.49 -8.93 6.66
N MET A 420 6.68 -7.90 5.83
CA MET A 420 5.68 -7.46 4.85
C MET A 420 5.40 -8.58 3.82
N TYR A 421 6.45 -9.19 3.24
CA TYR A 421 6.25 -10.28 2.27
C TYR A 421 5.55 -11.49 2.89
N LYS A 422 5.90 -11.88 4.12
CA LYS A 422 5.19 -12.95 4.86
C LYS A 422 3.71 -12.62 5.05
N ASN A 423 3.41 -11.39 5.46
CA ASN A 423 2.03 -10.94 5.60
C ASN A 423 1.27 -10.99 4.26
N GLN A 424 1.90 -10.60 3.15
CA GLN A 424 1.25 -10.61 1.84
C GLN A 424 0.98 -12.03 1.31
N ILE A 425 1.89 -12.97 1.58
CA ILE A 425 1.63 -14.40 1.35
C ILE A 425 0.42 -14.87 2.18
N GLY A 426 0.30 -14.44 3.44
CA GLY A 426 -0.88 -14.65 4.27
C GLY A 426 -2.17 -14.12 3.63
N THR A 427 -2.13 -12.89 3.10
CA THR A 427 -3.25 -12.25 2.36
C THR A 427 -3.67 -13.09 1.15
N ALA A 428 -2.72 -13.62 0.38
CA ALA A 428 -3.06 -14.48 -0.76
C ALA A 428 -3.74 -15.79 -0.31
N TYR A 429 -3.28 -16.43 0.77
CA TYR A 429 -3.95 -17.61 1.34
C TYR A 429 -5.36 -17.30 1.87
N GLU A 430 -5.58 -16.11 2.44
CA GLU A 430 -6.92 -15.63 2.81
C GLU A 430 -7.84 -15.54 1.58
N GLY A 431 -7.35 -14.98 0.46
CA GLY A 431 -8.09 -14.95 -0.81
C GLY A 431 -8.37 -16.34 -1.40
N LEU A 432 -7.47 -17.31 -1.16
CA LEU A 432 -7.69 -18.73 -1.49
C LEU A 432 -8.61 -19.45 -0.50
N LYS A 433 -9.09 -18.76 0.54
CA LYS A 433 -9.91 -19.30 1.65
C LYS A 433 -9.21 -20.37 2.48
N ASP A 434 -7.88 -20.43 2.44
CA ASP A 434 -7.06 -21.23 3.35
C ASP A 434 -6.67 -20.38 4.57
N TYR A 435 -7.67 -20.11 5.42
CA TYR A 435 -7.48 -19.27 6.60
C TYR A 435 -6.49 -19.88 7.61
N GLY A 436 -6.28 -21.20 7.58
CA GLY A 436 -5.28 -21.88 8.41
C GLY A 436 -3.87 -21.42 8.09
N LYS A 437 -3.50 -21.49 6.81
CA LYS A 437 -2.20 -20.97 6.35
C LYS A 437 -2.09 -19.45 6.52
N ALA A 438 -3.16 -18.71 6.25
CA ALA A 438 -3.15 -17.25 6.44
C ALA A 438 -2.78 -16.87 7.89
N VAL A 439 -3.42 -17.50 8.89
CA VAL A 439 -3.09 -17.28 10.32
C VAL A 439 -1.63 -17.61 10.64
N GLN A 440 -1.08 -18.70 10.08
CA GLN A 440 0.32 -19.06 10.29
C GLN A 440 1.26 -17.97 9.75
N TRP A 441 1.08 -17.57 8.50
CA TRP A 441 1.91 -16.54 7.86
C TRP A 441 1.82 -15.18 8.55
N TYR A 442 0.63 -14.76 9.01
CA TYR A 442 0.49 -13.52 9.76
C TYR A 442 1.18 -13.57 11.12
N ARG A 443 1.15 -14.71 11.82
CA ARG A 443 1.89 -14.90 13.09
C ARG A 443 3.39 -14.89 12.87
N ASP A 444 3.87 -15.54 11.82
CA ASP A 444 5.29 -15.57 11.45
C ASP A 444 5.79 -14.16 11.08
N ALA A 445 4.96 -13.36 10.39
CA ALA A 445 5.26 -11.95 10.09
C ALA A 445 5.40 -11.10 11.37
N LEU A 446 4.45 -11.23 12.32
CA LEU A 446 4.48 -10.51 13.60
C LEU A 446 5.66 -10.94 14.47
N SER A 447 5.97 -12.24 14.53
CA SER A 447 7.13 -12.75 15.27
C SER A 447 8.44 -12.18 14.71
N LEU A 448 8.59 -12.15 13.38
CA LEU A 448 9.79 -11.58 12.76
C LEU A 448 9.88 -10.07 13.02
N LEU A 449 8.76 -9.36 12.98
CA LEU A 449 8.74 -7.92 13.32
C LEU A 449 9.24 -7.65 14.75
N GLU A 450 8.87 -8.52 15.71
CA GLU A 450 9.36 -8.47 17.10
C GLU A 450 10.86 -8.79 17.22
N ASP A 451 11.33 -9.80 16.49
CA ASP A 451 12.74 -10.18 16.44
C ASP A 451 13.61 -9.04 15.88
N LEU A 452 13.09 -8.33 14.87
CA LEU A 452 13.74 -7.18 14.23
C LEU A 452 13.61 -5.86 14.99
N LYS A 453 12.91 -5.84 16.14
CA LYS A 453 12.67 -4.62 16.95
C LYS A 453 11.92 -3.52 16.19
N LEU A 454 10.99 -3.92 15.32
CA LEU A 454 10.16 -3.03 14.51
C LEU A 454 8.71 -2.95 15.02
N LEU A 455 8.48 -3.21 16.31
CA LEU A 455 7.14 -3.10 16.90
C LEU A 455 6.70 -1.64 17.08
N GLY A 456 5.39 -1.44 17.04
CA GLY A 456 4.71 -0.16 17.29
C GLY A 456 4.48 0.69 16.06
N ASP A 457 4.72 0.17 14.85
CA ASP A 457 4.54 0.85 13.57
C ASP A 457 3.23 0.48 12.84
N LEU A 458 3.00 1.09 11.67
CA LEU A 458 1.79 0.84 10.88
C LEU A 458 1.73 -0.57 10.28
N ASP A 459 2.87 -1.23 10.12
CA ASP A 459 2.97 -2.60 9.63
C ASP A 459 2.50 -3.59 10.68
N GLU A 460 2.89 -3.43 11.96
CA GLU A 460 2.34 -4.23 13.07
C GLU A 460 0.81 -4.11 13.10
N ALA A 461 0.28 -2.90 12.91
CA ALA A 461 -1.16 -2.67 12.90
C ALA A 461 -1.86 -3.30 11.68
N LEU A 462 -1.19 -3.35 10.53
CA LEU A 462 -1.66 -4.05 9.33
C LEU A 462 -1.71 -5.57 9.57
N PHE A 463 -0.62 -6.16 10.05
CA PHE A 463 -0.49 -7.59 10.24
C PHE A 463 -1.43 -8.09 11.34
N SER A 464 -1.55 -7.35 12.44
CA SER A 464 -2.49 -7.65 13.52
C SER A 464 -3.95 -7.60 13.06
N ARG A 465 -4.32 -6.59 12.26
CA ARG A 465 -5.67 -6.53 11.65
C ARG A 465 -5.92 -7.76 10.77
N ASN A 466 -4.95 -8.13 9.94
CA ASN A 466 -5.04 -9.28 9.05
C ASN A 466 -5.21 -10.60 9.81
N LEU A 467 -4.40 -10.80 10.86
CA LEU A 467 -4.53 -11.93 11.77
C LEU A 467 -5.93 -11.99 12.41
N ALA A 468 -6.44 -10.86 12.90
CA ALA A 468 -7.78 -10.79 13.47
C ALA A 468 -8.86 -11.18 12.43
N ASN A 469 -8.76 -10.70 11.19
CA ASN A 469 -9.69 -11.08 10.11
C ASN A 469 -9.66 -12.58 9.81
N ALA A 470 -8.48 -13.17 9.65
CA ALA A 470 -8.36 -14.60 9.37
C ALA A 470 -8.88 -15.47 10.53
N LEU A 471 -8.65 -15.06 11.78
CA LEU A 471 -9.25 -15.71 12.95
C LEU A 471 -10.78 -15.58 12.97
N MET A 472 -11.33 -14.43 12.59
CA MET A 472 -12.78 -14.24 12.45
C MET A 472 -13.37 -15.13 11.36
N PHE A 473 -12.69 -15.31 10.21
CA PHE A 473 -13.11 -16.25 9.17
C PHE A 473 -13.04 -17.72 9.60
N GLN A 474 -12.28 -18.04 10.65
CA GLN A 474 -12.27 -19.34 11.32
C GLN A 474 -13.28 -19.44 12.47
N ASP A 475 -14.16 -18.45 12.65
CA ASP A 475 -15.07 -18.34 13.80
C ASP A 475 -14.38 -18.26 15.17
N LYS A 476 -13.07 -17.95 15.21
CA LYS A 476 -12.26 -17.82 16.43
C LYS A 476 -12.31 -16.39 16.99
N TYR A 477 -13.52 -15.90 17.24
CA TYR A 477 -13.75 -14.51 17.64
C TYR A 477 -13.01 -14.10 18.91
N LYS A 478 -12.88 -14.98 19.91
CA LYS A 478 -12.15 -14.65 21.15
C LYS A 478 -10.65 -14.42 20.92
N GLU A 479 -10.03 -15.23 20.05
CA GLU A 479 -8.61 -15.08 19.70
C GLU A 479 -8.37 -13.82 18.85
N ALA A 480 -9.38 -13.34 18.12
CA ALA A 480 -9.28 -12.14 17.30
C ALA A 480 -9.31 -10.81 18.09
N ILE A 481 -9.68 -10.83 19.39
CA ILE A 481 -9.82 -9.62 20.21
C ILE A 481 -8.46 -8.92 20.37
N GLU A 482 -7.44 -9.63 20.86
CA GLU A 482 -6.11 -9.07 21.11
C GLU A 482 -5.48 -8.45 19.85
N PRO A 483 -5.40 -9.16 18.70
CA PRO A 483 -4.81 -8.56 17.49
C PRO A 483 -5.65 -7.40 16.93
N SER A 484 -6.98 -7.41 17.13
CA SER A 484 -7.84 -6.28 16.73
C SER A 484 -7.62 -5.04 17.61
N GLU A 485 -7.49 -5.21 18.93
CA GLU A 485 -7.19 -4.11 19.87
C GLU A 485 -5.78 -3.55 19.63
N ARG A 486 -4.79 -4.42 19.40
CA ARG A 486 -3.42 -4.04 19.05
C ARG A 486 -3.39 -3.15 17.80
N ALA A 487 -4.06 -3.57 16.73
CA ALA A 487 -4.17 -2.78 15.49
C ALA A 487 -4.88 -1.43 15.69
N TYR A 488 -5.90 -1.38 16.54
CA TYR A 488 -6.59 -0.13 16.89
C TYR A 488 -5.70 0.83 17.67
N ASN A 489 -5.05 0.35 18.74
CA ASN A 489 -4.23 1.18 19.62
C ASN A 489 -3.07 1.85 18.88
N ILE A 490 -2.39 1.11 18.00
CA ILE A 490 -1.28 1.65 17.21
C ILE A 490 -1.77 2.72 16.23
N ARG A 491 -2.81 2.42 15.44
CA ARG A 491 -3.35 3.41 14.47
C ARG A 491 -3.94 4.64 15.17
N MET A 492 -4.62 4.45 16.30
CA MET A 492 -5.15 5.58 17.07
C MET A 492 -4.01 6.48 17.58
N LYS A 493 -2.90 5.89 18.06
CA LYS A 493 -1.72 6.63 18.52
C LYS A 493 -1.00 7.36 17.39
N LEU A 494 -0.78 6.70 16.25
CA LEU A 494 0.06 7.24 15.16
C LEU A 494 -0.71 8.12 14.18
N LEU A 495 -1.97 7.78 13.88
CA LEU A 495 -2.76 8.41 12.82
C LEU A 495 -3.94 9.23 13.36
N GLY A 496 -4.48 8.89 14.53
CA GLY A 496 -5.66 9.56 15.08
C GLY A 496 -6.87 9.43 14.16
N ASN A 497 -7.41 10.57 13.69
CA ASN A 497 -8.56 10.64 12.77
C ASN A 497 -8.14 10.28 11.35
N HIS A 498 -8.16 8.99 11.01
CA HIS A 498 -7.67 8.48 9.74
C HIS A 498 -8.50 7.29 9.25
N PRO A 499 -8.69 7.09 7.93
CA PRO A 499 -9.48 5.97 7.38
C PRO A 499 -9.01 4.59 7.85
N GLN A 500 -7.73 4.40 8.13
CA GLN A 500 -7.25 3.13 8.70
C GLN A 500 -7.68 2.91 10.17
N THR A 501 -7.77 3.98 10.97
CA THR A 501 -8.29 3.92 12.34
C THR A 501 -9.78 3.56 12.32
N VAL A 502 -10.54 4.15 11.38
CA VAL A 502 -11.95 3.77 11.14
C VAL A 502 -12.09 2.28 10.86
N ARG A 503 -11.22 1.72 10.00
CA ARG A 503 -11.22 0.27 9.70
C ARG A 503 -11.00 -0.59 10.94
N SER A 504 -10.13 -0.16 11.86
CA SER A 504 -9.91 -0.88 13.13
C SER A 504 -11.14 -0.82 14.04
N ILE A 505 -11.78 0.34 14.19
CA ILE A 505 -13.01 0.48 14.99
C ILE A 505 -14.14 -0.36 14.38
N PHE A 506 -14.30 -0.32 13.05
CA PHE A 506 -15.25 -1.15 12.33
C PHE A 506 -15.01 -2.66 12.57
N GLN A 507 -13.76 -3.12 12.47
CA GLN A 507 -13.42 -4.53 12.73
C GLN A 507 -13.80 -4.96 14.15
N ARG A 508 -13.52 -4.12 15.15
CA ARG A 508 -13.94 -4.35 16.54
C ARG A 508 -15.46 -4.43 16.67
N GLY A 509 -16.19 -3.57 15.94
CA GLY A 509 -17.66 -3.62 15.87
C GLY A 509 -18.19 -4.93 15.30
N VAL A 510 -17.61 -5.42 14.19
CA VAL A 510 -17.94 -6.72 13.60
C VAL A 510 -17.63 -7.86 14.57
N LEU A 511 -16.52 -7.76 15.31
CA LEU A 511 -16.14 -8.76 16.30
C LEU A 511 -17.18 -8.87 17.43
N GLN A 512 -17.61 -7.73 17.99
CA GLN A 512 -18.65 -7.70 19.02
C GLN A 512 -20.00 -8.20 18.50
N ALA A 513 -20.35 -7.93 17.24
CA ALA A 513 -21.57 -8.45 16.64
C ALA A 513 -21.56 -9.99 16.57
N ASN A 514 -20.43 -10.58 16.20
CA ASN A 514 -20.26 -12.03 16.15
C ASN A 514 -20.20 -12.68 17.55
N LEU A 515 -19.65 -11.97 18.54
CA LEU A 515 -19.70 -12.34 19.96
C LEU A 515 -21.11 -12.20 20.58
N LYS A 516 -22.12 -11.80 19.80
CA LYS A 516 -23.51 -11.59 20.24
C LYS A 516 -23.65 -10.46 21.26
N HIS A 517 -22.83 -9.41 21.13
CA HIS A 517 -22.91 -8.16 21.91
C HIS A 517 -23.40 -6.99 21.04
N PRO A 518 -24.69 -6.97 20.61
CA PRO A 518 -25.17 -6.02 19.59
C PRO A 518 -25.15 -4.56 20.04
N LYS A 519 -25.25 -4.29 21.35
CA LYS A 519 -25.17 -2.92 21.89
C LYS A 519 -23.76 -2.34 21.81
N GLU A 520 -22.75 -3.16 22.10
CA GLU A 520 -21.34 -2.78 21.99
C GLU A 520 -20.93 -2.64 20.53
N ALA A 521 -21.37 -3.57 19.67
CA ALA A 521 -21.18 -3.48 18.23
C ALA A 521 -21.79 -2.20 17.65
N LEU A 522 -23.04 -1.86 18.03
CA LEU A 522 -23.68 -0.61 17.60
C LEU A 522 -22.89 0.62 18.04
N LYS A 523 -22.38 0.64 19.28
CA LYS A 523 -21.55 1.73 19.78
C LYS A 523 -20.30 1.90 18.92
N LEU A 524 -19.59 0.82 18.63
CA LEU A 524 -18.38 0.83 17.81
C LEU A 524 -18.67 1.23 16.35
N PHE A 525 -19.75 0.75 15.75
CA PHE A 525 -20.13 1.18 14.40
C PHE A 525 -20.49 2.66 14.34
N LEU A 526 -21.15 3.19 15.36
CA LEU A 526 -21.43 4.63 15.46
C LEU A 526 -20.14 5.44 15.70
N GLU A 527 -19.21 4.94 16.50
CA GLU A 527 -17.89 5.58 16.69
C GLU A 527 -17.10 5.61 15.37
N ALA A 528 -17.06 4.49 14.63
CA ALA A 528 -16.47 4.41 13.30
C ALA A 528 -17.15 5.38 12.32
N TRP A 529 -18.48 5.51 12.39
CA TRP A 529 -19.26 6.42 11.57
C TRP A 529 -18.96 7.90 11.86
N GLU A 530 -18.87 8.29 13.13
CA GLU A 530 -18.56 9.67 13.50
C GLU A 530 -17.18 10.08 13.00
N MET A 531 -16.19 9.17 13.13
CA MET A 531 -14.86 9.38 12.59
C MET A 531 -14.90 9.46 11.05
N GLU A 532 -15.52 8.50 10.37
CA GLU A 532 -15.66 8.48 8.90
C GLU A 532 -16.28 9.77 8.35
N LYS A 533 -17.36 10.24 8.96
CA LYS A 533 -18.05 11.48 8.56
C LYS A 533 -17.17 12.72 8.69
N SER A 534 -16.24 12.71 9.64
CA SER A 534 -15.31 13.80 9.90
C SER A 534 -14.08 13.82 8.99
N LEU A 535 -13.86 12.76 8.20
CA LEU A 535 -12.75 12.70 7.25
C LEU A 535 -12.97 13.66 6.08
N ASP A 536 -11.87 14.22 5.60
CA ASP A 536 -11.83 15.13 4.46
C ASP A 536 -11.99 14.40 3.12
N ALA A 537 -12.27 15.17 2.06
CA ALA A 537 -12.37 14.68 0.70
C ALA A 537 -11.12 13.88 0.30
N GLY A 538 -11.31 12.70 -0.29
CA GLY A 538 -10.22 11.81 -0.68
C GLY A 538 -9.71 10.86 0.42
N ASN A 539 -10.10 11.08 1.68
CA ASN A 539 -9.61 10.30 2.82
C ASN A 539 -10.66 9.39 3.46
N HIS A 540 -11.71 9.02 2.74
CA HIS A 540 -12.75 8.10 3.24
C HIS A 540 -12.29 6.63 3.24
N SER A 541 -12.68 5.87 4.26
CA SER A 541 -12.25 4.47 4.42
C SER A 541 -13.02 3.53 3.50
N GLU A 542 -12.42 2.41 3.09
CA GLU A 542 -13.12 1.42 2.24
C GLU A 542 -14.32 0.74 2.90
N VAL A 543 -14.46 0.87 4.22
CA VAL A 543 -15.52 0.24 5.01
C VAL A 543 -16.71 1.17 5.24
N TRP A 544 -16.71 2.41 4.71
CA TRP A 544 -17.79 3.40 4.92
C TRP A 544 -19.19 2.80 4.69
N ARG A 545 -19.38 2.00 3.63
CA ARG A 545 -20.68 1.36 3.37
C ARG A 545 -20.97 0.25 4.36
N LYS A 546 -19.95 -0.53 4.72
CA LYS A 546 -20.09 -1.63 5.69
C LYS A 546 -20.43 -1.10 7.09
N ILE A 547 -19.97 0.09 7.43
CA ILE A 547 -20.39 0.79 8.65
C ILE A 547 -21.90 1.09 8.59
N ILE A 548 -22.39 1.64 7.48
CA ILE A 548 -23.82 1.93 7.30
C ILE A 548 -24.65 0.65 7.49
N THR A 549 -24.27 -0.45 6.81
CA THR A 549 -24.97 -1.73 6.95
C THR A 549 -24.87 -2.28 8.38
N GLY A 550 -23.69 -2.19 9.01
CA GLY A 550 -23.48 -2.63 10.39
C GLY A 550 -24.36 -1.89 11.40
N VAL A 551 -24.50 -0.57 11.27
CA VAL A 551 -25.42 0.24 12.09
C VAL A 551 -26.87 -0.19 11.87
N GLU A 552 -27.28 -0.39 10.60
CA GLU A 552 -28.63 -0.83 10.26
C GLU A 552 -28.97 -2.20 10.84
N ASP A 553 -28.08 -3.17 10.69
CA ASP A 553 -28.24 -4.54 11.17
C ASP A 553 -28.33 -4.57 12.70
N MET A 554 -27.46 -3.82 13.40
CA MET A 554 -27.50 -3.74 14.86
C MET A 554 -28.74 -2.97 15.35
N CYS A 555 -29.22 -1.97 14.60
CA CYS A 555 -30.49 -1.33 14.91
C CYS A 555 -31.67 -2.29 14.76
N ASP A 556 -31.69 -3.11 13.71
CA ASP A 556 -32.75 -4.11 13.53
C ASP A 556 -32.70 -5.17 14.64
N TRP A 557 -31.52 -5.65 15.00
CA TRP A 557 -31.34 -6.61 16.09
C TRP A 557 -31.76 -6.03 17.45
N THR A 558 -31.45 -4.76 17.71
CA THR A 558 -31.87 -4.08 18.95
C THR A 558 -33.27 -3.46 18.89
N LEU A 559 -34.02 -3.67 17.79
CA LEU A 559 -35.36 -3.12 17.55
C LEU A 559 -35.44 -1.58 17.61
N SER A 560 -34.35 -0.90 17.22
CA SER A 560 -34.17 0.56 17.26
C SER A 560 -34.55 1.27 15.96
N PHE A 561 -35.79 1.06 15.46
CA PHE A 561 -36.24 1.55 14.14
C PHE A 561 -36.14 3.07 13.93
N LEU A 562 -36.41 3.86 14.97
CA LEU A 562 -36.33 5.33 14.88
C LEU A 562 -34.89 5.81 14.67
N ARG A 563 -33.93 5.18 15.36
CA ARG A 563 -32.49 5.44 15.20
C ARG A 563 -32.03 5.06 13.79
N LYS A 564 -32.45 3.89 13.30
CA LYS A 564 -32.15 3.47 11.92
C LYS A 564 -32.63 4.51 10.90
N ARG A 565 -33.85 5.02 11.07
CA ARG A 565 -34.41 6.04 10.18
C ARG A 565 -33.67 7.37 10.25
N SER A 566 -33.27 7.83 11.44
CA SER A 566 -32.48 9.07 11.58
C SER A 566 -31.08 8.91 10.99
N PHE A 567 -30.43 7.78 11.26
CA PHE A 567 -29.11 7.44 10.74
C PHE A 567 -29.12 7.37 9.21
N ARG A 568 -30.12 6.73 8.59
CA ARG A 568 -30.24 6.66 7.12
C ARG A 568 -30.32 8.04 6.46
N LYS A 569 -30.97 9.03 7.09
CA LYS A 569 -31.00 10.41 6.59
C LYS A 569 -29.65 11.09 6.67
N GLU A 570 -28.89 10.81 7.73
CA GLU A 570 -27.54 11.32 7.91
C GLU A 570 -26.58 10.68 6.90
N ALA A 571 -26.62 9.35 6.77
CA ALA A 571 -25.84 8.59 5.80
C ALA A 571 -26.13 9.04 4.35
N PHE A 572 -27.39 9.36 4.04
CA PHE A 572 -27.75 9.93 2.74
C PHE A 572 -27.04 11.26 2.48
N LYS A 573 -27.05 12.20 3.44
CA LYS A 573 -26.35 13.49 3.32
C LYS A 573 -24.84 13.31 3.20
N PHE A 574 -24.26 12.40 3.97
CA PHE A 574 -22.85 12.03 3.84
C PHE A 574 -22.54 11.55 2.42
N CYS A 575 -23.32 10.60 1.88
CA CYS A 575 -23.09 10.09 0.53
C CYS A 575 -23.28 11.17 -0.54
N GLN A 576 -24.15 12.17 -0.32
CA GLN A 576 -24.30 13.31 -1.23
C GLN A 576 -23.03 14.16 -1.23
N ARG A 577 -22.55 14.54 -0.04
CA ARG A 577 -21.29 15.28 0.11
C ARG A 577 -20.13 14.51 -0.53
N PHE A 578 -20.00 13.24 -0.18
CA PHE A 578 -18.93 12.36 -0.65
C PHE A 578 -18.96 12.19 -2.18
N TRP A 579 -20.16 12.10 -2.78
CA TRP A 579 -20.27 12.03 -4.24
C TRP A 579 -19.80 13.31 -4.94
N GLU A 580 -20.14 14.48 -4.40
CA GLU A 580 -19.66 15.75 -4.95
C GLU A 580 -18.15 15.91 -4.76
N GLU A 581 -17.60 15.52 -3.61
CA GLU A 581 -16.15 15.49 -3.36
C GLU A 581 -15.42 14.63 -4.40
N GLN A 582 -15.90 13.42 -4.68
CA GLN A 582 -15.30 12.53 -5.67
C GLN A 582 -15.38 13.09 -7.09
N LYS A 583 -16.54 13.65 -7.48
CA LYS A 583 -16.69 14.28 -8.80
C LYS A 583 -15.78 15.50 -8.99
N ALA A 584 -15.46 16.22 -7.91
CA ALA A 584 -14.57 17.37 -7.95
C ALA A 584 -13.08 16.99 -8.04
N SER A 585 -12.71 15.74 -7.71
CA SER A 585 -11.32 15.27 -7.76
C SER A 585 -10.79 15.23 -9.19
N GLN A 586 -9.55 15.71 -9.38
CA GLN A 586 -8.84 15.58 -10.66
C GLN A 586 -8.58 14.12 -11.05
N GLN A 587 -8.59 13.21 -10.07
CA GLN A 587 -8.34 11.78 -10.25
C GLN A 587 -9.63 10.96 -10.37
N PHE A 588 -10.78 11.63 -10.59
CA PHE A 588 -12.06 10.95 -10.73
C PHE A 588 -12.03 9.91 -11.85
N THR A 589 -12.41 8.68 -11.51
CA THR A 589 -12.53 7.58 -12.46
C THR A 589 -13.87 6.86 -12.32
N PHE A 590 -14.33 6.25 -13.41
CA PHE A 590 -15.55 5.44 -13.43
C PHE A 590 -15.33 4.03 -12.88
N ASN A 591 -14.76 3.93 -11.67
CA ASN A 591 -14.36 2.67 -11.02
C ASN A 591 -15.48 2.06 -10.13
N MET A 592 -15.23 0.88 -9.56
CA MET A 592 -16.22 0.18 -8.71
C MET A 592 -16.46 0.87 -7.37
N PHE A 593 -15.48 1.64 -6.88
CA PHE A 593 -15.60 2.39 -5.64
C PHE A 593 -16.62 3.53 -5.80
N ASN A 594 -16.49 4.32 -6.87
CA ASN A 594 -17.41 5.40 -7.21
C ASN A 594 -18.80 4.89 -7.60
N LYS A 595 -18.89 3.76 -8.31
CA LYS A 595 -20.17 3.03 -8.50
C LYS A 595 -20.86 2.84 -7.15
N GLY A 596 -20.07 2.49 -6.16
CA GLY A 596 -20.53 2.21 -4.84
C GLY A 596 -21.15 3.37 -4.07
N ILE A 597 -20.62 4.58 -4.24
CA ILE A 597 -21.16 5.80 -3.61
C ILE A 597 -22.54 6.10 -4.21
N VAL A 598 -22.62 6.03 -5.53
CA VAL A 598 -23.84 6.26 -6.30
C VAL A 598 -24.93 5.23 -5.98
N ASP A 599 -24.57 3.96 -5.85
CA ASP A 599 -25.52 2.90 -5.48
C ASP A 599 -26.06 3.13 -4.06
N ALA A 600 -25.19 3.48 -3.10
CA ALA A 600 -25.61 3.80 -1.74
C ALA A 600 -26.52 5.03 -1.68
N LEU A 601 -26.25 6.07 -2.49
CA LEU A 601 -27.14 7.22 -2.64
C LEU A 601 -28.55 6.78 -3.05
N ASN A 602 -28.65 5.89 -4.03
CA ASN A 602 -29.95 5.43 -4.53
C ASN A 602 -30.68 4.59 -3.46
N ASP A 603 -29.94 3.75 -2.73
CA ASP A 603 -30.48 2.90 -1.67
C ASP A 603 -30.93 3.70 -0.44
N LEU A 604 -30.21 4.77 -0.11
CA LEU A 604 -30.50 5.64 1.02
C LEU A 604 -31.50 6.75 0.71
N ALA A 605 -31.82 7.01 -0.56
CA ALA A 605 -32.81 8.02 -0.93
C ALA A 605 -34.22 7.62 -0.43
N HIS A 606 -34.84 8.47 0.39
CA HIS A 606 -36.17 8.19 0.96
C HIS A 606 -37.29 8.87 0.17
N ASP A 607 -37.14 10.16 -0.14
CA ASP A 607 -38.20 10.95 -0.75
C ASP A 607 -38.15 10.89 -2.29
N LYS A 608 -39.32 11.05 -2.93
CA LYS A 608 -39.46 10.92 -4.40
C LYS A 608 -38.56 11.90 -5.17
N LYS A 609 -38.35 13.10 -4.62
CA LYS A 609 -37.52 14.14 -5.24
C LYS A 609 -36.05 13.72 -5.25
N ASP A 610 -35.54 13.27 -4.11
CA ASP A 610 -34.16 12.80 -3.96
C ASP A 610 -33.89 11.59 -4.85
N LYS A 611 -34.83 10.62 -4.89
CA LYS A 611 -34.74 9.47 -5.79
C LYS A 611 -34.62 9.87 -7.26
N ALA A 612 -35.38 10.87 -7.71
CA ALA A 612 -35.33 11.31 -9.09
C ALA A 612 -33.98 11.98 -9.45
N VAL A 613 -33.41 12.77 -8.54
CA VAL A 613 -32.09 13.41 -8.74
C VAL A 613 -30.99 12.35 -8.75
N VAL A 614 -30.96 11.47 -7.76
CA VAL A 614 -29.95 10.41 -7.63
C VAL A 614 -30.01 9.44 -8.81
N GLN A 615 -31.21 9.08 -9.30
CA GLN A 615 -31.33 8.20 -10.47
C GLN A 615 -30.74 8.82 -11.74
N LYS A 616 -30.79 10.14 -11.90
CA LYS A 616 -30.13 10.83 -13.02
C LYS A 616 -28.61 10.78 -12.90
N GLU A 617 -28.08 11.06 -11.71
CA GLU A 617 -26.64 10.95 -11.42
C GLU A 617 -26.14 9.51 -11.63
N GLN A 618 -26.91 8.53 -11.14
CA GLN A 618 -26.61 7.11 -11.33
C GLN A 618 -26.60 6.73 -12.80
N PHE A 619 -27.60 7.18 -13.56
CA PHE A 619 -27.62 6.95 -14.99
C PHE A 619 -26.41 7.59 -15.71
N TRP A 620 -26.05 8.83 -15.37
CA TRP A 620 -24.86 9.50 -15.92
C TRP A 620 -23.58 8.70 -15.67
N PHE A 621 -23.39 8.22 -14.44
CA PHE A 621 -22.22 7.43 -14.06
C PHE A 621 -22.12 6.11 -14.85
N TYR A 622 -23.21 5.37 -14.92
CA TYR A 622 -23.24 4.07 -15.61
C TYR A 622 -23.07 4.23 -17.13
N GLU A 623 -23.70 5.23 -17.74
CA GLU A 623 -23.53 5.58 -19.16
C GLU A 623 -22.07 5.90 -19.47
N ALA A 624 -21.42 6.73 -18.64
CA ALA A 624 -20.01 7.06 -18.82
C ALA A 624 -19.08 5.86 -18.61
N ARG A 625 -19.34 5.00 -17.61
CA ARG A 625 -18.59 3.75 -17.39
C ARG A 625 -18.72 2.78 -18.56
N CYS A 626 -19.91 2.64 -19.14
CA CYS A 626 -20.12 1.87 -20.36
C CYS A 626 -19.21 2.36 -21.48
N ASN A 627 -19.20 3.67 -21.73
CA ASN A 627 -18.44 4.27 -22.82
C ASN A 627 -16.92 4.21 -22.59
N ALA A 628 -16.45 4.55 -21.38
CA ALA A 628 -15.03 4.59 -21.04
C ALA A 628 -14.34 3.23 -21.23
N ASN A 629 -15.05 2.14 -20.91
CA ASN A 629 -14.47 0.80 -20.91
C ASN A 629 -14.77 0.00 -22.19
N GLU A 630 -15.50 0.54 -23.17
CA GLU A 630 -15.90 -0.23 -24.37
C GLU A 630 -14.70 -0.66 -25.20
N ARG A 631 -13.77 0.26 -25.49
CA ARG A 631 -12.58 -0.05 -26.31
C ARG A 631 -11.68 -1.07 -25.63
N GLU A 632 -11.35 -0.84 -24.36
CA GLU A 632 -10.54 -1.76 -23.55
C GLU A 632 -11.19 -3.15 -23.45
N PHE A 633 -12.51 -3.18 -23.23
CA PHE A 633 -13.27 -4.42 -23.22
C PHE A 633 -13.15 -5.16 -24.55
N GLN A 634 -13.32 -4.47 -25.68
CA GLN A 634 -13.17 -5.09 -26.99
C GLN A 634 -11.76 -5.61 -27.20
N GLU A 635 -10.71 -4.80 -26.97
CA GLU A 635 -9.31 -5.21 -27.17
C GLU A 635 -8.97 -6.46 -26.35
N LYS A 636 -9.33 -6.45 -25.05
CA LYS A 636 -9.12 -7.61 -24.17
C LYS A 636 -9.97 -8.82 -24.59
N PHE A 637 -11.21 -8.59 -24.97
CA PHE A 637 -12.10 -9.68 -25.38
C PHE A 637 -11.60 -10.34 -26.65
N HIS A 638 -10.94 -9.59 -27.55
CA HIS A 638 -10.34 -10.13 -28.77
C HIS A 638 -9.04 -10.91 -28.49
N SER A 639 -8.19 -10.44 -27.57
CA SER A 639 -6.90 -11.08 -27.25
C SER A 639 -7.00 -12.28 -26.31
N GLU A 640 -8.04 -12.36 -25.47
CA GLU A 640 -8.24 -13.48 -24.55
C GLU A 640 -8.54 -14.80 -25.30
N THR A 641 -7.96 -15.89 -24.80
CA THR A 641 -8.10 -17.24 -25.37
C THR A 641 -8.65 -18.25 -24.36
N ASP A 642 -8.63 -17.93 -23.06
CA ASP A 642 -9.23 -18.76 -22.03
C ASP A 642 -10.77 -18.60 -22.01
N ASN A 643 -11.50 -19.71 -22.17
CA ASN A 643 -12.95 -19.67 -22.25
C ASN A 643 -13.61 -19.21 -20.94
N ASP A 644 -13.05 -19.56 -19.79
CA ASP A 644 -13.64 -19.19 -18.50
C ASP A 644 -13.47 -17.69 -18.25
N ALA A 645 -12.30 -17.14 -18.58
CA ALA A 645 -12.05 -15.70 -18.61
C ALA A 645 -13.02 -14.96 -19.55
N LEU A 646 -13.24 -15.47 -20.76
CA LEU A 646 -14.23 -14.89 -21.70
C LEU A 646 -15.66 -14.91 -21.13
N CYS A 647 -16.05 -15.97 -20.41
CA CYS A 647 -17.36 -16.05 -19.76
C CYS A 647 -17.52 -15.02 -18.63
N VAL A 648 -16.47 -14.81 -17.83
CA VAL A 648 -16.45 -13.78 -16.78
C VAL A 648 -16.58 -12.39 -17.42
N MET A 649 -15.77 -12.09 -18.45
CA MET A 649 -15.82 -10.82 -19.18
C MET A 649 -17.21 -10.52 -19.76
N LEU A 650 -17.84 -11.51 -20.37
CA LEU A 650 -19.21 -11.40 -20.89
C LEU A 650 -20.19 -11.06 -19.76
N SER A 651 -20.12 -11.78 -18.64
CA SER A 651 -21.04 -11.61 -17.52
C SER A 651 -20.93 -10.23 -16.88
N GLU A 652 -19.70 -9.72 -16.70
CA GLU A 652 -19.46 -8.37 -16.18
C GLU A 652 -20.04 -7.29 -17.10
N ARG A 653 -19.82 -7.41 -18.41
CA ARG A 653 -20.34 -6.45 -19.40
C ARG A 653 -21.86 -6.53 -19.51
N GLU A 654 -22.42 -7.73 -19.47
CA GLU A 654 -23.86 -7.96 -19.48
C GLU A 654 -24.53 -7.29 -18.27
N ASN A 655 -24.00 -7.49 -17.06
CA ASN A 655 -24.53 -6.89 -15.84
C ASN A 655 -24.53 -5.35 -15.90
N LEU A 656 -23.44 -4.75 -16.39
CA LEU A 656 -23.34 -3.30 -16.54
C LEU A 656 -24.40 -2.74 -17.51
N LEU A 657 -24.61 -3.43 -18.64
CA LEU A 657 -25.63 -3.04 -19.62
C LEU A 657 -27.05 -3.23 -19.05
N ASP A 658 -27.28 -4.29 -18.27
CA ASP A 658 -28.58 -4.53 -17.61
C ASP A 658 -28.92 -3.45 -16.59
N ASP A 659 -27.97 -3.10 -15.72
CA ASP A 659 -28.12 -1.99 -14.78
C ASP A 659 -28.48 -0.68 -15.53
N THR A 660 -27.78 -0.40 -16.63
CA THR A 660 -28.01 0.77 -17.47
C THR A 660 -29.42 0.76 -18.09
N VAL A 661 -29.87 -0.38 -18.64
CA VAL A 661 -31.21 -0.54 -19.23
C VAL A 661 -32.31 -0.34 -18.19
N VAL A 662 -32.13 -0.87 -16.97
CA VAL A 662 -33.08 -0.70 -15.87
C VAL A 662 -33.21 0.79 -15.51
N LEU A 663 -32.08 1.50 -15.41
CA LEU A 663 -32.07 2.94 -15.12
C LEU A 663 -32.74 3.77 -16.22
N CYS A 664 -32.42 3.52 -17.50
CA CYS A 664 -33.10 4.19 -18.61
C CYS A 664 -34.61 3.96 -18.58
N SER A 665 -35.04 2.74 -18.24
CA SER A 665 -36.45 2.38 -18.15
C SER A 665 -37.17 3.16 -17.04
N ARG A 666 -36.52 3.31 -15.87
CA ARG A 666 -37.02 4.10 -14.74
C ARG A 666 -37.12 5.60 -15.09
N LEU A 667 -36.12 6.12 -15.79
CA LEU A 667 -36.07 7.52 -16.25
C LEU A 667 -36.97 7.80 -17.47
N LYS A 668 -37.61 6.77 -18.04
CA LYS A 668 -38.46 6.85 -19.25
C LYS A 668 -37.70 7.26 -20.52
N GLU A 669 -36.40 7.02 -20.57
CA GLU A 669 -35.50 7.28 -21.71
C GLU A 669 -35.62 6.17 -22.77
N ARG A 670 -36.74 6.12 -23.50
CA ARG A 670 -37.08 5.00 -24.41
C ARG A 670 -36.04 4.76 -25.51
N GLU A 671 -35.45 5.82 -26.06
CA GLU A 671 -34.42 5.71 -27.10
C GLU A 671 -33.13 5.09 -26.54
N LYS A 672 -32.73 5.48 -25.33
CA LYS A 672 -31.55 4.92 -24.66
C LYS A 672 -31.77 3.47 -24.25
N VAL A 673 -32.97 3.10 -23.77
CA VAL A 673 -33.34 1.69 -23.54
C VAL A 673 -33.11 0.87 -24.81
N ARG A 674 -33.56 1.38 -25.96
CA ARG A 674 -33.36 0.71 -27.24
C ARG A 674 -31.87 0.62 -27.61
N LYS A 675 -31.10 1.69 -27.44
CA LYS A 675 -29.65 1.72 -27.68
C LYS A 675 -28.93 0.64 -26.87
N TYR A 676 -29.05 0.63 -25.54
CA TYR A 676 -28.31 -0.31 -24.70
C TYR A 676 -28.77 -1.77 -24.87
N LYS A 677 -30.05 -2.01 -25.20
CA LYS A 677 -30.49 -3.33 -25.65
C LYS A 677 -29.83 -3.77 -26.96
N MET A 678 -29.56 -2.84 -27.87
CA MET A 678 -28.81 -3.13 -29.10
C MET A 678 -27.31 -3.32 -28.82
N ASP A 679 -26.74 -2.63 -27.84
CA ASP A 679 -25.37 -2.87 -27.38
C ASP A 679 -25.24 -4.29 -26.79
N LYS A 680 -26.25 -4.77 -26.04
CA LYS A 680 -26.33 -6.19 -25.61
C LYS A 680 -26.39 -7.15 -26.81
N VAL A 681 -27.14 -6.81 -27.87
CA VAL A 681 -27.15 -7.61 -29.10
C VAL A 681 -25.75 -7.66 -29.74
N ALA A 682 -25.04 -6.53 -29.78
CA ALA A 682 -23.68 -6.48 -30.31
C ALA A 682 -22.72 -7.35 -29.48
N LEU A 683 -22.78 -7.26 -28.15
CA LEU A 683 -22.00 -8.07 -27.22
C LEU A 683 -22.20 -9.57 -27.45
N TYR A 684 -23.45 -10.04 -27.49
CA TYR A 684 -23.72 -11.46 -27.71
C TYR A 684 -23.32 -11.92 -29.11
N LYS A 685 -23.53 -11.10 -30.14
CA LYS A 685 -23.08 -11.41 -31.50
C LYS A 685 -21.56 -11.55 -31.56
N MET A 686 -20.83 -10.68 -30.87
CA MET A 686 -19.37 -10.76 -30.79
C MET A 686 -18.92 -12.12 -30.23
N CYS A 687 -19.59 -12.62 -29.18
CA CYS A 687 -19.34 -13.96 -28.63
C CYS A 687 -19.68 -15.09 -29.62
N LEU A 688 -20.81 -14.98 -30.32
CA LEU A 688 -21.26 -15.98 -31.29
C LEU A 688 -20.36 -16.11 -32.51
N VAL A 689 -19.62 -15.05 -32.84
CA VAL A 689 -18.70 -15.00 -33.98
C VAL A 689 -17.37 -15.71 -33.68
N ARG A 690 -16.97 -15.80 -32.42
CA ARG A 690 -15.73 -16.46 -32.01
C ARG A 690 -15.83 -17.98 -32.11
N ALA A 691 -14.82 -18.62 -32.70
CA ALA A 691 -14.77 -20.08 -32.83
C ALA A 691 -14.48 -20.74 -31.47
N ASP A 692 -13.49 -20.20 -30.75
CA ASP A 692 -12.96 -20.65 -29.46
C ASP A 692 -13.86 -20.31 -28.25
N PHE A 693 -14.84 -19.41 -28.42
CA PHE A 693 -15.82 -19.15 -27.38
C PHE A 693 -16.80 -20.33 -27.25
N LEU A 694 -16.66 -21.11 -26.17
CA LEU A 694 -17.55 -22.22 -25.86
C LEU A 694 -18.78 -21.77 -25.07
N GLY A 695 -18.56 -20.90 -24.07
CA GLY A 695 -19.58 -20.52 -23.09
C GLY A 695 -19.93 -21.63 -22.10
N ASN A 696 -20.60 -21.25 -21.01
CA ASN A 696 -21.07 -22.16 -19.96
C ASN A 696 -22.60 -22.35 -20.06
N LYS A 697 -23.06 -23.62 -20.04
CA LYS A 697 -24.50 -23.94 -20.03
C LYS A 697 -25.16 -23.59 -18.71
N GLU A 698 -24.43 -23.70 -17.59
CA GLU A 698 -24.99 -23.41 -16.25
C GLU A 698 -25.37 -21.93 -16.13
N ASP A 699 -24.51 -21.04 -16.64
CA ASP A 699 -24.72 -19.59 -16.61
C ASP A 699 -25.49 -19.05 -17.83
N ARG A 700 -25.98 -19.95 -18.70
CA ARG A 700 -26.65 -19.60 -19.97
C ARG A 700 -25.85 -18.66 -20.87
N SER A 701 -24.53 -18.80 -20.85
CA SER A 701 -23.58 -18.09 -21.72
C SER A 701 -23.13 -18.92 -22.92
N ASP A 702 -23.63 -20.16 -23.06
CA ASP A 702 -23.40 -21.00 -24.24
C ASP A 702 -24.03 -20.40 -25.51
N LYS A 703 -23.46 -20.74 -26.68
CA LYS A 703 -23.88 -20.19 -27.98
C LYS A 703 -25.39 -20.32 -28.26
N ALA A 704 -26.05 -21.41 -27.82
CA ALA A 704 -27.49 -21.56 -28.05
C ALA A 704 -28.30 -20.58 -27.19
N SER A 705 -27.93 -20.44 -25.91
CA SER A 705 -28.53 -19.46 -25.01
C SER A 705 -28.31 -18.02 -25.49
N LEU A 706 -27.09 -17.66 -25.91
CA LEU A 706 -26.78 -16.32 -26.42
C LEU A 706 -27.56 -15.98 -27.70
N LYS A 707 -27.68 -16.93 -28.63
CA LYS A 707 -28.53 -16.78 -29.81
C LYS A 707 -29.98 -16.49 -29.41
N MET A 708 -30.54 -17.24 -28.47
CA MET A 708 -31.90 -16.99 -27.97
C MET A 708 -32.03 -15.59 -27.33
N LYS A 709 -31.02 -15.16 -26.56
CA LYS A 709 -31.00 -13.80 -25.98
C LYS A 709 -31.03 -12.72 -27.09
N VAL A 710 -30.26 -12.87 -28.17
CA VAL A 710 -30.28 -11.95 -29.32
C VAL A 710 -31.67 -11.89 -29.97
N GLU A 711 -32.29 -13.04 -30.24
CA GLU A 711 -33.62 -13.09 -30.85
C GLU A 711 -34.70 -12.45 -29.97
N ASN A 712 -34.62 -12.65 -28.66
CA ASN A 712 -35.53 -12.04 -27.71
C ASN A 712 -35.34 -10.52 -27.65
N LEU A 713 -34.10 -10.03 -27.64
CA LEU A 713 -33.81 -8.59 -27.71
C LEU A 713 -34.33 -7.95 -29.01
N TYR A 714 -34.25 -8.66 -30.15
CA TYR A 714 -34.87 -8.19 -31.39
C TYR A 714 -36.40 -8.12 -31.31
N LYS A 715 -37.05 -9.07 -30.62
CA LYS A 715 -38.50 -9.00 -30.37
C LYS A 715 -38.86 -7.82 -29.48
N GLU A 716 -38.10 -7.62 -28.40
CA GLU A 716 -38.32 -6.54 -27.42
C GLU A 716 -38.10 -5.14 -28.00
N THR A 717 -37.16 -4.99 -28.94
CA THR A 717 -36.84 -3.71 -29.58
C THR A 717 -37.66 -3.44 -30.86
N GLY A 718 -38.62 -4.31 -31.19
CA GLY A 718 -39.48 -4.17 -32.37
C GLY A 718 -38.80 -4.53 -33.71
N GLN A 719 -37.66 -5.20 -33.69
CA GLN A 719 -36.85 -5.55 -34.87
C GLN A 719 -36.99 -7.03 -35.25
N LYS A 720 -38.20 -7.60 -35.14
CA LYS A 720 -38.45 -9.03 -35.44
C LYS A 720 -37.98 -9.45 -36.85
N GLY A 721 -38.04 -8.54 -37.82
CA GLY A 721 -37.55 -8.78 -39.19
C GLY A 721 -36.04 -9.06 -39.29
N MET A 722 -35.24 -8.65 -38.29
CA MET A 722 -33.80 -8.91 -38.26
C MET A 722 -33.45 -10.35 -37.85
N ILE A 723 -34.38 -11.10 -37.27
CA ILE A 723 -34.11 -12.47 -36.76
C ILE A 723 -33.72 -13.42 -37.89
N ALA A 724 -34.45 -13.39 -39.00
CA ALA A 724 -34.15 -14.25 -40.15
C ALA A 724 -32.77 -13.94 -40.73
N LYS A 725 -32.48 -12.65 -40.98
CA LYS A 725 -31.18 -12.19 -41.47
C LYS A 725 -30.04 -12.56 -40.50
N PHE A 726 -30.25 -12.39 -39.20
CA PHE A 726 -29.28 -12.79 -38.18
C PHE A 726 -28.99 -14.30 -38.21
N ARG A 727 -30.03 -15.13 -38.28
CA ARG A 727 -29.88 -16.59 -38.38
C ARG A 727 -29.14 -17.00 -39.65
N GLU A 728 -29.41 -16.35 -40.78
CA GLU A 728 -28.70 -16.58 -42.05
C GLU A 728 -27.22 -16.22 -41.94
N THR A 729 -26.89 -15.03 -41.43
CA THR A 729 -25.49 -14.62 -41.22
C THR A 729 -24.75 -15.55 -40.26
N LEU A 730 -25.41 -15.97 -39.18
CA LEU A 730 -24.82 -16.90 -38.21
C LEU A 730 -24.60 -18.29 -38.81
N LEU A 731 -25.53 -18.77 -39.64
CA LEU A 731 -25.39 -20.02 -40.36
C LEU A 731 -24.20 -19.97 -41.31
N ASP A 732 -24.11 -18.95 -42.17
CA ASP A 732 -22.99 -18.82 -43.13
C ASP A 732 -21.63 -18.77 -42.41
N LEU A 733 -21.57 -18.09 -41.26
CA LEU A 733 -20.35 -18.03 -40.44
C LEU A 733 -19.96 -19.39 -39.86
N TRP A 734 -20.90 -20.08 -39.21
CA TRP A 734 -20.62 -21.39 -38.61
C TRP A 734 -20.31 -22.44 -39.67
N GLN A 735 -20.88 -22.33 -40.87
CA GLN A 735 -20.48 -23.13 -42.03
C GLN A 735 -19.01 -22.90 -42.38
N LYS A 736 -18.58 -21.63 -42.47
CA LYS A 736 -17.17 -21.31 -42.74
C LYS A 736 -16.24 -21.87 -41.66
N GLN A 737 -16.59 -21.71 -40.38
CA GLN A 737 -15.82 -22.27 -39.25
C GLN A 737 -15.76 -23.80 -39.29
N TRP A 738 -16.85 -24.45 -39.68
CA TRP A 738 -16.90 -25.90 -39.83
C TRP A 738 -15.98 -26.38 -40.96
N GLU A 739 -15.96 -25.70 -42.11
CA GLU A 739 -15.08 -26.04 -43.23
C GLU A 739 -13.59 -25.77 -42.91
N GLU A 740 -13.27 -24.64 -42.26
CA GLU A 740 -11.90 -24.34 -41.79
C GLU A 740 -11.39 -25.34 -40.75
N GLY A 741 -12.29 -25.87 -39.91
CA GLY A 741 -11.97 -26.92 -38.95
C GLY A 741 -11.61 -28.26 -39.60
N LYS A 742 -12.02 -28.52 -40.85
CA LYS A 742 -11.71 -29.78 -41.56
C LYS A 742 -10.26 -29.85 -42.05
N SER A 743 -9.62 -28.72 -42.36
CA SER A 743 -8.24 -28.70 -42.89
C SER A 743 -7.15 -28.88 -41.84
N ASN A 744 -7.49 -28.73 -40.55
CA ASN A 744 -6.52 -28.67 -39.45
C ASN A 744 -6.37 -29.97 -38.65
N GLU A 745 -7.10 -31.05 -38.96
CA GLU A 745 -7.09 -32.26 -38.13
C GLU A 745 -6.58 -33.52 -38.86
N LYS A 746 -5.31 -33.83 -38.61
CA LYS A 746 -4.86 -35.20 -38.31
C LYS A 746 -4.16 -35.16 -36.95
N THR A 747 -4.88 -35.41 -35.85
CA THR A 747 -4.42 -36.11 -34.62
C THR A 747 -5.36 -35.86 -33.43
N GLU A 748 -5.91 -36.94 -32.86
CA GLU A 748 -6.34 -37.22 -31.46
C GLU A 748 -7.16 -36.21 -30.61
N LYS A 749 -7.32 -34.94 -30.98
CA LYS A 749 -7.97 -33.92 -30.14
C LYS A 749 -9.30 -33.44 -30.73
N ILE A 750 -10.22 -34.36 -31.05
CA ILE A 750 -11.58 -34.00 -31.47
C ILE A 750 -12.27 -33.17 -30.38
N GLY A 751 -12.39 -31.86 -30.62
CA GLY A 751 -12.85 -30.87 -29.66
C GLY A 751 -14.37 -30.80 -29.48
N LEU A 752 -14.81 -30.47 -28.26
CA LEU A 752 -16.20 -30.10 -27.90
C LEU A 752 -16.74 -28.95 -28.80
N GLU A 753 -15.85 -28.13 -29.34
CA GLU A 753 -16.12 -27.02 -30.25
C GLU A 753 -16.75 -27.47 -31.57
N ARG A 754 -16.15 -28.47 -32.24
CA ARG A 754 -16.68 -29.00 -33.51
C ARG A 754 -18.07 -29.62 -33.34
N GLU A 755 -18.29 -30.34 -32.23
CA GLU A 755 -19.59 -30.89 -31.89
C GLU A 755 -20.66 -29.80 -31.73
N ARG A 756 -20.36 -28.73 -30.98
CA ARG A 756 -21.31 -27.61 -30.79
C ARG A 756 -21.58 -26.85 -32.09
N THR A 757 -20.57 -26.67 -32.95
CA THR A 757 -20.71 -25.96 -34.23
C THR A 757 -21.63 -26.71 -35.18
N ILE A 758 -21.46 -28.04 -35.34
CA ILE A 758 -22.30 -28.83 -36.24
C ILE A 758 -23.74 -28.96 -35.73
N GLU A 759 -23.95 -29.13 -34.42
CA GLU A 759 -25.29 -29.06 -33.81
C GLU A 759 -25.96 -27.71 -34.06
N GLY A 760 -25.18 -26.62 -33.94
CA GLY A 760 -25.63 -25.26 -34.21
C GLY A 760 -26.10 -25.06 -35.65
N ILE A 761 -25.32 -25.55 -36.63
CA ILE A 761 -25.67 -25.52 -38.05
C ILE A 761 -26.97 -26.27 -38.31
N LEU A 762 -27.11 -27.50 -37.79
CA LEU A 762 -28.31 -28.31 -37.95
C LEU A 762 -29.56 -27.61 -37.40
N ASN A 763 -29.46 -27.04 -36.20
CA ASN A 763 -30.57 -26.28 -35.60
C ASN A 763 -30.94 -25.04 -36.43
N LEU A 764 -29.95 -24.28 -36.93
CA LEU A 764 -30.20 -23.13 -37.79
C LEU A 764 -30.83 -23.52 -39.12
N CYS A 765 -30.41 -24.64 -39.73
CA CYS A 765 -31.02 -25.15 -40.95
C CYS A 765 -32.50 -25.53 -40.74
N LEU A 766 -32.85 -26.15 -39.60
CA LEU A 766 -34.24 -26.44 -39.25
C LEU A 766 -35.06 -25.15 -39.09
N GLU A 767 -34.54 -24.19 -38.34
CA GLU A 767 -35.22 -22.92 -38.07
C GLU A 767 -35.40 -22.04 -39.32
N LEU A 768 -34.45 -22.09 -40.25
CA LEU A 768 -34.50 -21.40 -41.54
C LEU A 768 -35.19 -22.23 -42.64
N LYS A 769 -35.63 -23.47 -42.32
CA LYS A 769 -36.23 -24.42 -43.27
C LYS A 769 -35.33 -24.73 -44.48
N LYS A 770 -34.01 -24.76 -44.30
CA LYS A 770 -33.01 -25.12 -45.34
C LYS A 770 -32.78 -26.63 -45.40
N VAL A 771 -33.76 -27.38 -45.92
CA VAL A 771 -33.79 -28.86 -45.93
C VAL A 771 -32.55 -29.49 -46.59
N ASN A 772 -32.11 -28.97 -47.73
CA ASN A 772 -30.94 -29.51 -48.45
C ASN A 772 -29.63 -29.32 -47.65
N MET A 773 -29.47 -28.18 -46.99
CA MET A 773 -28.30 -27.94 -46.13
C MET A 773 -28.36 -28.81 -44.87
N TYR A 774 -29.55 -28.99 -44.28
CA TYR A 774 -29.75 -29.88 -43.13
C TYR A 774 -29.31 -31.31 -43.45
N ARG A 775 -29.70 -31.85 -44.62
CA ARG A 775 -29.28 -33.19 -45.06
C ARG A 775 -27.76 -33.28 -45.24
N ARG A 776 -27.14 -32.31 -45.94
CA ARG A 776 -25.69 -32.26 -46.13
C ARG A 776 -24.94 -32.25 -44.79
N TYR A 777 -25.20 -31.26 -43.95
CA TYR A 777 -24.48 -31.13 -42.67
C TYR A 777 -24.85 -32.24 -41.68
N GLY A 778 -26.02 -32.87 -41.83
CA GLY A 778 -26.39 -34.01 -41.00
C GLY A 778 -25.64 -35.29 -41.38
N GLN A 779 -25.32 -35.48 -42.67
CA GLN A 779 -24.37 -36.51 -43.10
C GLN A 779 -22.96 -36.23 -42.55
N GLU A 780 -22.49 -34.98 -42.66
CA GLU A 780 -21.19 -34.58 -42.12
C GLU A 780 -21.13 -34.72 -40.58
N ALA A 781 -22.24 -34.45 -39.89
CA ALA A 781 -22.38 -34.67 -38.45
C ALA A 781 -22.31 -36.16 -38.08
N LEU A 782 -22.95 -37.05 -38.85
CA LEU A 782 -22.85 -38.49 -38.65
C LEU A 782 -21.40 -38.96 -38.78
N SER A 783 -20.71 -38.58 -39.87
CA SER A 783 -19.29 -38.90 -40.06
C SER A 783 -18.43 -38.41 -38.88
N PHE A 784 -18.64 -37.17 -38.44
CA PHE A 784 -17.95 -36.60 -37.30
C PHE A 784 -18.22 -37.36 -35.98
N TYR A 785 -19.47 -37.78 -35.75
CA TYR A 785 -19.79 -38.55 -34.55
C TYR A 785 -19.28 -40.00 -34.61
N GLU A 786 -19.15 -40.58 -35.80
CA GLU A 786 -18.49 -41.88 -36.00
C GLU A 786 -16.99 -41.78 -35.64
N GLU A 787 -16.31 -40.70 -36.05
CA GLU A 787 -14.93 -40.42 -35.63
C GLU A 787 -14.82 -40.26 -34.09
N ILE A 788 -15.75 -39.52 -33.46
CA ILE A 788 -15.81 -39.41 -31.98
C ILE A 788 -15.99 -40.78 -31.35
N TRP A 789 -16.87 -41.60 -31.93
CA TRP A 789 -17.18 -42.91 -31.44
C TRP A 789 -15.94 -43.81 -31.45
N GLU A 790 -15.18 -43.85 -32.54
CA GLU A 790 -13.92 -44.62 -32.64
C GLU A 790 -12.94 -44.27 -31.51
N ILE A 791 -12.85 -42.98 -31.14
CA ILE A 791 -11.93 -42.51 -30.09
C ILE A 791 -12.46 -42.78 -28.68
N LYS A 792 -13.76 -42.51 -28.42
CA LYS A 792 -14.29 -42.42 -27.05
C LYS A 792 -15.08 -43.65 -26.58
N HIS A 793 -15.56 -44.50 -27.48
CA HIS A 793 -16.50 -45.58 -27.13
C HIS A 793 -15.97 -46.54 -26.06
N ALA A 794 -14.69 -46.90 -26.08
CA ALA A 794 -14.07 -47.80 -25.11
C ALA A 794 -14.07 -47.27 -23.66
N LYS A 795 -14.21 -45.95 -23.48
CA LYS A 795 -14.22 -45.28 -22.17
C LYS A 795 -15.62 -44.83 -21.72
N MET A 796 -16.65 -44.94 -22.57
CA MET A 796 -18.01 -44.49 -22.24
C MET A 796 -18.72 -45.46 -21.30
N LYS A 797 -19.47 -44.94 -20.33
CA LYS A 797 -20.38 -45.77 -19.50
C LYS A 797 -21.58 -46.23 -20.35
N ASP A 798 -22.15 -47.40 -20.05
CA ASP A 798 -23.27 -47.99 -20.80
C ASP A 798 -24.47 -47.02 -20.98
N ARG A 799 -24.78 -46.21 -19.96
CA ARG A 799 -25.84 -45.20 -20.03
C ARG A 799 -25.53 -44.08 -21.02
N GLU A 800 -24.27 -43.65 -21.10
CA GLU A 800 -23.81 -42.59 -22.02
C GLU A 800 -23.77 -43.11 -23.45
N MET A 801 -23.26 -44.33 -23.63
CA MET A 801 -23.24 -45.03 -24.91
C MET A 801 -24.64 -45.18 -25.52
N LYS A 802 -25.63 -45.61 -24.72
CA LYS A 802 -27.03 -45.70 -25.16
C LYS A 802 -27.63 -44.34 -25.53
N LYS A 803 -27.28 -43.26 -24.81
CA LYS A 803 -27.71 -41.90 -25.17
C LYS A 803 -27.09 -41.46 -26.49
N PHE A 804 -25.80 -41.72 -26.67
CA PHE A 804 -25.06 -41.36 -27.87
C PHE A 804 -25.63 -42.06 -29.11
N LEU A 805 -25.84 -43.38 -29.05
CA LEU A 805 -26.41 -44.11 -30.19
C LEU A 805 -27.87 -43.76 -30.48
N ARG A 806 -28.66 -43.36 -29.46
CA ARG A 806 -30.00 -42.81 -29.70
C ARG A 806 -29.93 -41.50 -30.48
N LYS A 807 -29.02 -40.61 -30.11
CA LYS A 807 -28.78 -39.34 -30.82
C LYS A 807 -28.41 -39.59 -32.29
N LEU A 808 -27.52 -40.55 -32.57
CA LEU A 808 -27.13 -40.89 -33.95
C LEU A 808 -28.25 -41.54 -34.74
N LYS A 809 -29.03 -42.43 -34.12
CA LYS A 809 -30.21 -43.01 -34.75
C LYS A 809 -31.23 -41.91 -35.11
N GLU A 810 -31.52 -41.00 -34.18
CA GLU A 810 -32.45 -39.90 -34.39
C GLU A 810 -31.98 -38.96 -35.50
N LEU A 811 -30.68 -38.66 -35.54
CA LEU A 811 -30.07 -37.85 -36.60
C LEU A 811 -30.10 -38.55 -37.96
N ALA A 812 -29.77 -39.84 -38.04
CA ALA A 812 -29.85 -40.62 -39.27
C ALA A 812 -31.28 -40.69 -39.82
N SER A 813 -32.26 -40.86 -38.92
CA SER A 813 -33.68 -40.83 -39.28
C SER A 813 -34.11 -39.45 -39.80
N SER A 814 -33.64 -38.36 -39.17
CA SER A 814 -34.03 -37.00 -39.56
C SER A 814 -33.46 -36.54 -40.90
N ILE A 815 -32.38 -37.17 -41.38
CA ILE A 815 -31.79 -36.91 -42.70
C ILE A 815 -32.18 -37.94 -43.77
N GLU A 816 -33.08 -38.88 -43.44
CA GLU A 816 -33.52 -39.98 -44.31
C GLU A 816 -32.41 -40.98 -44.69
N ASP A 817 -31.38 -41.13 -43.84
CA ASP A 817 -30.37 -42.20 -43.97
C ASP A 817 -30.84 -43.47 -43.22
N TYR A 818 -31.72 -44.21 -43.87
CA TYR A 818 -32.29 -45.45 -43.34
C TYR A 818 -31.25 -46.55 -43.11
N THR A 819 -30.09 -46.47 -43.75
CA THR A 819 -29.01 -47.46 -43.61
C THR A 819 -28.31 -47.28 -42.27
N SER A 820 -27.88 -46.04 -41.99
CA SER A 820 -27.27 -45.66 -40.71
C SER A 820 -28.28 -45.76 -39.56
N GLU A 821 -29.55 -45.37 -39.77
CA GLU A 821 -30.60 -45.53 -38.75
C GLU A 821 -30.78 -46.99 -38.34
N LYS A 822 -30.87 -47.91 -39.32
CA LYS A 822 -30.98 -49.35 -39.07
C LYS A 822 -29.75 -49.88 -38.33
N PHE A 823 -28.56 -49.42 -38.69
CA PHE A 823 -27.31 -49.78 -38.03
C PHE A 823 -27.30 -49.36 -36.55
N TYR A 824 -27.58 -48.10 -36.24
CA TYR A 824 -27.62 -47.60 -34.86
C TYR A 824 -28.75 -48.23 -34.04
N LYS A 825 -29.88 -48.55 -34.66
CA LYS A 825 -30.98 -49.29 -34.04
C LYS A 825 -30.55 -50.71 -33.62
N ILE A 826 -29.78 -51.41 -34.44
CA ILE A 826 -29.22 -52.73 -34.13
C ILE A 826 -28.15 -52.62 -33.04
N ALA A 827 -27.26 -51.61 -33.12
CA ALA A 827 -26.26 -51.35 -32.09
C ALA A 827 -26.89 -51.13 -30.71
N LEU A 828 -27.98 -50.34 -30.64
CA LEU A 828 -28.76 -50.11 -29.42
C LEU A 828 -29.40 -51.37 -28.83
N GLN A 829 -29.73 -52.37 -29.66
CA GLN A 829 -30.37 -53.63 -29.25
C GLN A 829 -29.35 -54.68 -28.76
N ASN A 830 -28.12 -54.64 -29.27
CA ASN A 830 -27.10 -55.68 -29.05
C ASN A 830 -26.15 -55.44 -27.85
N HIS A 831 -26.34 -54.39 -27.05
CA HIS A 831 -25.48 -53.99 -25.91
C HIS A 831 -25.29 -55.00 -24.75
N SER A 832 -25.72 -56.27 -24.88
CA SER A 832 -25.36 -57.34 -23.93
C SER A 832 -24.16 -58.19 -24.36
N LYS A 833 -23.62 -58.04 -25.58
CA LYS A 833 -22.44 -58.79 -26.04
C LYS A 833 -21.50 -57.93 -26.89
N LYS A 834 -20.28 -57.72 -26.37
CA LYS A 834 -19.03 -57.29 -27.04
C LYS A 834 -19.20 -56.67 -28.44
N ILE A 835 -19.27 -55.34 -28.50
CA ILE A 835 -19.10 -54.58 -29.73
C ILE A 835 -17.61 -54.22 -29.86
N ASP A 836 -16.75 -55.23 -30.07
CA ASP A 836 -15.32 -54.99 -30.37
C ASP A 836 -14.99 -55.21 -31.86
N SER A 837 -15.88 -55.81 -32.67
CA SER A 837 -15.53 -56.20 -34.06
C SER A 837 -16.37 -55.57 -35.18
N ALA A 838 -17.39 -54.75 -34.85
CA ALA A 838 -18.32 -54.23 -35.86
C ALA A 838 -18.04 -52.78 -36.28
N ILE A 839 -17.42 -51.97 -35.42
CA ILE A 839 -17.12 -50.56 -35.71
C ILE A 839 -15.83 -50.42 -36.53
N SER A 840 -14.83 -51.27 -36.28
CA SER A 840 -13.57 -51.26 -37.05
C SER A 840 -13.71 -51.62 -38.54
N ASN A 841 -14.86 -52.15 -38.97
CA ASN A 841 -15.08 -52.59 -40.35
C ASN A 841 -15.81 -51.55 -41.24
N SER A 842 -16.27 -50.41 -40.71
CA SER A 842 -16.83 -49.33 -41.53
C SER A 842 -15.77 -48.38 -42.10
N VAL A 843 -14.63 -48.20 -41.40
CA VAL A 843 -13.45 -47.47 -41.92
C VAL A 843 -12.93 -48.08 -43.23
N LEU A 844 -13.15 -49.38 -43.45
CA LEU A 844 -12.74 -50.08 -44.68
C LEU A 844 -13.76 -50.02 -45.83
N ARG A 845 -15.00 -49.56 -45.59
CA ARG A 845 -16.02 -49.47 -46.66
C ARG A 845 -16.16 -48.08 -47.27
N TYR A 846 -15.84 -47.02 -46.55
CA TYR A 846 -15.91 -45.65 -47.11
C TYR A 846 -14.68 -45.25 -47.93
N TYR A 847 -13.52 -45.90 -47.74
CA TYR A 847 -12.30 -45.65 -48.54
C TYR A 847 -12.22 -46.40 -49.88
N ASN A 848 -13.25 -47.15 -50.28
CA ASN A 848 -13.23 -47.95 -51.53
C ASN A 848 -14.30 -47.57 -52.57
N HIS A 849 -15.05 -46.47 -52.38
CA HIS A 849 -15.85 -45.89 -53.47
C HIS A 849 -15.99 -44.36 -53.31
N PHE A 850 -15.22 -43.66 -54.16
CA PHE A 850 -15.04 -42.21 -54.35
C PHE A 850 -14.04 -41.49 -53.46
#